data_AF-A0A7C3E6B1-F1
#
_entry.id   AF-A0A7C3E6B1-F1
#
_cell.length_a   1.000
_cell.length_b   1.000
_cell.length_c   1.000
_cell.angle_alpha   90.00
_cell.angle_beta   90.00
_cell.angle_gamma   90.00
#
_symmetry.space_group_name_H-M   'P 1'
#
loop_
_entity.id
_entity.type
_entity.pdbx_description
1 polymer ?
#
loop_
_entity_poly.entity_id
_entity_poly.type
_entity_poly.pdbx_seq_one_letter_code
_entity_poly.pdbx_strand_id
1 'polypeptide(L)'
;MDEGVPPQSGGGGEGTPPRLCIQETKNVAFSINTNIASLQAQEYLRQSSEFQGKTINRVTSGLRIVNAGDDAAGLAIANSFRSDQAVLMQGIRNANDGLATLQTIDGGISNISKLLDRARSLAAQSASGTFTGSRNVLNSEFQSVLSEIDRQAQAIGLDKNGAFARELKVFIGGGRGASETDVISNGLVSVDLTSSAVDTRSLGLNAYRAAGKEGTDIGGSSATSVKNILSRTENTGSVEMAGFTKFSFKGAGFSNGVEISVDYASVKDTESLVSAINMAIAQKASSSAPEDKAFLAAGITAKVVTDSSGRQQLAFDSKSAAFQVSGEDQVAMAFMGQFADPLLGVGRSARPEVVAGQDFQVPAANIDDVDLTINVGGSNYTVQFDIASGDSMANVISAINTQLADPGTDAAIRGKFQAVAAGNRIAIRNIQPDDSGTATVNEAELNFKVTMSKAGTGFAAATAFESAIVKSTNSGGAVQSTRYSDTEAYKYTGLTGGDKQDLTFSVMKQDGTQVNFKMTLDSTNGATLDSAISFINNTLQASSDKDLMKIVAVKEQNGNGTAVDTYGLRLMSSGDFSLRIGTVGANKGVEDKSTGAVAQGTLLRAGESAGGGKTDISSQGSAQDAVSSLLRAVTALGEAQAVVGRGQNQFNYAVSLASTQVTNLAASESRIRDADLAQEAANLTKAQLLQQAGIAALAQANSAPQAVLSLLRG
;
A
#
# COMPACT_ATOMS: atom_id res chain seq x y z
N MET A 1 -30.06 -52.42 48.00
CA MET A 1 -31.13 -51.93 47.10
C MET A 1 -30.79 -52.48 45.74
N ASP A 2 -31.55 -53.31 45.06
CA ASP A 2 -32.85 -53.94 45.29
C ASP A 2 -33.00 -54.84 44.04
N GLU A 3 -32.83 -56.15 44.21
CA GLU A 3 -33.81 -57.21 43.89
C GLU A 3 -34.29 -57.34 42.43
N GLY A 4 -34.30 -58.60 41.95
CA GLY A 4 -34.94 -58.96 40.69
C GLY A 4 -34.62 -60.34 40.11
N VAL A 5 -34.73 -61.41 40.90
CA VAL A 5 -34.90 -62.83 40.48
C VAL A 5 -36.42 -63.09 40.40
N PRO A 6 -37.05 -63.84 39.44
CA PRO A 6 -37.04 -65.33 39.39
C PRO A 6 -37.48 -65.97 38.02
N PRO A 7 -37.87 -67.27 37.90
CA PRO A 7 -37.51 -68.47 38.66
C PRO A 7 -36.99 -69.66 37.80
N GLN A 8 -36.41 -70.65 38.49
CA GLN A 8 -36.22 -72.03 38.05
C GLN A 8 -37.53 -72.86 38.16
N SER A 9 -37.68 -73.88 37.31
CA SER A 9 -38.39 -75.13 37.62
C SER A 9 -37.54 -76.27 37.06
N GLY A 10 -36.94 -77.15 37.88
CA GLY A 10 -37.58 -78.34 38.44
C GLY A 10 -37.81 -79.37 37.34
N GLY A 11 -37.28 -80.58 37.30
CA GLY A 11 -36.67 -81.46 38.30
C GLY A 11 -36.94 -82.89 37.82
N GLY A 12 -36.06 -83.83 38.17
CA GLY A 12 -36.40 -85.26 38.19
C GLY A 12 -35.86 -86.11 37.05
N GLY A 13 -35.13 -87.16 37.43
CA GLY A 13 -35.11 -88.41 36.67
C GLY A 13 -33.74 -88.98 36.38
N GLU A 14 -33.08 -89.56 37.38
CA GLU A 14 -32.25 -90.74 37.14
C GLU A 14 -33.15 -91.81 36.48
N GLY A 15 -32.86 -92.10 35.21
CA GLY A 15 -33.54 -93.11 34.42
C GLY A 15 -32.52 -94.11 33.90
N THR A 16 -32.55 -95.30 34.50
CA THR A 16 -32.07 -96.61 34.01
C THR A 16 -31.79 -96.69 32.50
N PRO A 17 -30.71 -97.37 32.06
CA PRO A 17 -30.42 -97.54 30.64
C PRO A 17 -31.62 -98.22 29.95
N PRO A 18 -32.22 -97.63 28.90
CA PRO A 18 -33.25 -98.31 28.15
C PRO A 18 -32.61 -99.52 27.47
N ARG A 19 -33.18 -100.68 27.76
CA ARG A 19 -32.90 -101.95 27.12
C ARG A 19 -32.82 -101.76 25.62
N LEU A 20 -31.78 -102.35 25.04
CA LEU A 20 -31.58 -102.61 23.63
C LEU A 20 -32.91 -102.91 22.93
N CYS A 21 -33.53 -101.87 22.38
CA CYS A 21 -34.62 -102.07 21.43
C CYS A 21 -33.88 -102.54 20.18
N ILE A 22 -34.01 -103.84 19.90
CA ILE A 22 -33.71 -104.40 18.59
C ILE A 22 -34.66 -103.65 17.65
N GLN A 23 -34.19 -102.53 17.10
CA GLN A 23 -34.79 -101.94 15.92
C GLN A 23 -34.59 -102.97 14.83
N GLU A 24 -35.63 -103.80 14.70
CA GLU A 24 -36.13 -104.32 13.44
C GLU A 24 -35.21 -103.92 12.30
N THR A 25 -34.30 -104.82 11.95
CA THR A 25 -33.45 -104.69 10.77
C THR A 25 -34.39 -104.39 9.63
N LYS A 26 -34.49 -103.10 9.28
CA LYS A 26 -35.19 -102.61 8.11
C LYS A 26 -34.65 -103.50 7.00
N ASN A 27 -35.48 -104.41 6.50
CA ASN A 27 -35.15 -105.26 5.38
C ASN A 27 -34.61 -104.32 4.31
N VAL A 28 -33.29 -104.33 4.11
CA VAL A 28 -32.68 -103.67 2.97
C VAL A 28 -33.21 -104.49 1.81
N ALA A 29 -34.25 -103.99 1.15
CA ALA A 29 -34.84 -104.66 0.01
C ALA A 29 -33.71 -104.97 -0.97
N PHE A 30 -33.37 -106.26 -1.08
CA PHE A 30 -32.24 -106.73 -1.87
C PHE A 30 -32.65 -106.62 -3.34
N SER A 31 -32.50 -105.43 -3.92
CA SER A 31 -32.80 -105.15 -5.31
C SER A 31 -31.59 -105.45 -6.18
N ILE A 32 -31.70 -106.46 -7.05
CA ILE A 32 -30.63 -106.85 -7.99
C ILE A 32 -30.44 -105.78 -9.09
N ASN A 33 -31.52 -105.09 -9.46
CA ASN A 33 -31.51 -104.09 -10.54
C ASN A 33 -31.04 -102.70 -10.07
N THR A 34 -31.13 -102.39 -8.77
CA THR A 34 -30.77 -101.07 -8.22
C THR A 34 -29.91 -101.27 -6.99
N ASN A 35 -28.59 -101.15 -7.16
CA ASN A 35 -27.64 -101.31 -6.07
C ASN A 35 -27.53 -100.01 -5.25
N ILE A 36 -28.30 -99.94 -4.16
CA ILE A 36 -28.34 -98.77 -3.27
C ILE A 36 -26.96 -98.50 -2.63
N ALA A 37 -26.20 -99.54 -2.28
CA ALA A 37 -24.86 -99.39 -1.72
C ALA A 37 -23.87 -98.80 -2.73
N SER A 38 -23.99 -99.17 -4.01
CA SER A 38 -23.20 -98.58 -5.10
C SER A 38 -23.64 -97.15 -5.43
N LEU A 39 -24.94 -96.86 -5.45
CA LEU A 39 -25.46 -95.49 -5.63
C LEU A 39 -25.01 -94.56 -4.49
N GLN A 40 -25.03 -95.06 -3.25
CA GLN A 40 -24.56 -94.31 -2.09
C GLN A 40 -23.04 -94.10 -2.15
N ALA A 41 -22.27 -95.11 -2.56
CA ALA A 41 -20.82 -94.97 -2.80
C ALA A 41 -20.51 -94.00 -3.96
N GLN A 42 -21.31 -93.98 -5.03
CA GLN A 42 -21.21 -93.01 -6.13
C GLN A 42 -21.52 -91.59 -5.67
N GLU A 43 -22.54 -91.38 -4.83
CA GLU A 43 -22.86 -90.06 -4.28
C GLU A 43 -21.77 -89.57 -3.32
N TYR A 44 -21.21 -90.44 -2.47
CA TYR A 44 -20.04 -90.09 -1.65
C TYR A 44 -18.79 -89.81 -2.50
N LEU A 45 -18.57 -90.55 -3.59
CA LEU A 45 -17.51 -90.26 -4.55
C LEU A 45 -17.73 -88.92 -5.24
N ARG A 46 -18.97 -88.60 -5.65
CA ARG A 46 -19.33 -87.31 -6.26
C ARG A 46 -19.07 -86.16 -5.28
N GLN A 47 -19.50 -86.30 -4.03
CA GLN A 47 -19.24 -85.32 -2.96
C GLN A 47 -17.74 -85.17 -2.67
N SER A 48 -17.01 -86.28 -2.62
CA SER A 48 -15.55 -86.28 -2.41
C SER A 48 -14.80 -85.62 -3.58
N SER A 49 -15.21 -85.90 -4.83
CA SER A 49 -14.67 -85.27 -6.04
C SER A 49 -15.00 -83.78 -6.10
N GLU A 50 -16.19 -83.35 -5.68
CA GLU A 50 -16.56 -81.94 -5.59
C GLU A 50 -15.76 -81.21 -4.50
N PHE A 51 -15.62 -81.84 -3.32
CA PHE A 51 -14.79 -81.33 -2.23
C PHE A 51 -13.33 -81.22 -2.66
N GLN A 52 -12.77 -82.26 -3.29
CA GLN A 52 -11.43 -82.26 -3.85
C GLN A 52 -11.26 -81.13 -4.88
N GLY A 53 -12.22 -80.93 -5.78
CA GLY A 53 -12.19 -79.85 -6.77
C GLY A 53 -12.16 -78.46 -6.13
N LYS A 54 -12.97 -78.23 -5.08
CA LYS A 54 -12.95 -76.97 -4.31
C LYS A 54 -11.62 -76.78 -3.59
N THR A 55 -11.10 -77.82 -2.93
CA THR A 55 -9.82 -77.75 -2.23
C THR A 55 -8.65 -77.54 -3.19
N ILE A 56 -8.65 -78.17 -4.36
CA ILE A 56 -7.68 -77.91 -5.43
C ILE A 56 -7.73 -76.43 -5.82
N ASN A 57 -8.91 -75.88 -6.09
CA ASN A 57 -9.06 -74.47 -6.45
C ASN A 57 -8.61 -73.50 -5.35
N ARG A 58 -8.82 -73.84 -4.07
CA ARG A 58 -8.34 -73.02 -2.94
C ARG A 58 -6.83 -73.11 -2.75
N VAL A 59 -6.25 -74.30 -2.89
CA VAL A 59 -4.79 -74.50 -2.80
C VAL A 59 -4.06 -73.86 -3.98
N THR A 60 -4.63 -73.93 -5.20
CA THR A 60 -4.03 -73.31 -6.39
C THR A 60 -4.17 -71.79 -6.43
N SER A 61 -5.29 -71.25 -5.93
CA SER A 61 -5.50 -69.79 -5.84
C SER A 61 -4.88 -69.15 -4.59
N GLY A 62 -4.63 -69.93 -3.54
CA GLY A 62 -4.24 -69.42 -2.21
C GLY A 62 -5.38 -68.73 -1.45
N LEU A 63 -6.60 -68.71 -2.00
CA LEU A 63 -7.75 -68.01 -1.44
C LEU A 63 -8.78 -69.01 -0.89
N ARG A 64 -9.32 -68.71 0.30
CA ARG A 64 -10.43 -69.43 0.94
C ARG A 64 -11.76 -69.19 0.20
N ILE A 65 -11.99 -67.97 -0.26
CA ILE A 65 -13.21 -67.56 -0.97
C ILE A 65 -12.85 -67.31 -2.44
N VAL A 66 -13.22 -68.25 -3.30
CA VAL A 66 -12.92 -68.20 -4.75
C VAL A 66 -14.14 -67.76 -5.54
N ASN A 67 -15.34 -68.24 -5.17
CA ASN A 67 -16.59 -67.91 -5.84
C ASN A 67 -17.57 -67.23 -4.87
N ALA A 68 -18.48 -66.41 -5.41
CA ALA A 68 -19.55 -65.79 -4.63
C ALA A 68 -20.49 -66.80 -3.95
N GLY A 69 -20.55 -68.03 -4.46
CA GLY A 69 -21.32 -69.12 -3.86
C GLY A 69 -20.71 -69.73 -2.59
N ASP A 70 -19.44 -69.46 -2.29
CA ASP A 70 -18.78 -69.95 -1.08
C ASP A 70 -19.07 -69.06 0.14
N ASP A 71 -19.02 -67.72 -0.03
CA ASP A 71 -19.38 -66.71 0.97
C ASP A 71 -19.62 -65.34 0.31
N ALA A 72 -20.89 -64.97 0.10
CA ALA A 72 -21.25 -63.73 -0.58
C ALA A 72 -20.96 -62.46 0.25
N ALA A 73 -21.14 -62.52 1.58
CA ALA A 73 -20.92 -61.38 2.46
C ALA A 73 -19.42 -61.14 2.69
N GLY A 74 -18.65 -62.21 2.92
CA GLY A 74 -17.20 -62.13 3.02
C GLY A 74 -16.56 -61.61 1.73
N LEU A 75 -17.03 -62.07 0.57
CA LEU A 75 -16.56 -61.56 -0.72
C LEU A 75 -16.91 -60.08 -0.94
N ALA A 76 -18.09 -59.62 -0.51
CA ALA A 76 -18.48 -58.20 -0.63
C ALA A 76 -17.60 -57.29 0.23
N ILE A 77 -17.34 -57.66 1.48
CA ILE A 77 -16.44 -56.91 2.38
C ILE A 77 -15.01 -56.95 1.85
N ALA A 78 -14.52 -58.10 1.40
CA ALA A 78 -13.20 -58.23 0.79
C ALA A 78 -13.06 -57.36 -0.47
N ASN A 79 -14.08 -57.30 -1.33
CA ASN A 79 -14.09 -56.42 -2.49
C ASN A 79 -14.11 -54.93 -2.09
N SER A 80 -14.82 -54.56 -1.02
CA SER A 80 -14.77 -53.21 -0.47
C SER A 80 -13.38 -52.85 0.03
N PHE A 81 -12.74 -53.72 0.83
CA PHE A 81 -11.38 -53.49 1.30
C PHE A 81 -10.37 -53.41 0.17
N ARG A 82 -10.52 -54.25 -0.86
CA ARG A 82 -9.71 -54.17 -2.08
C ARG A 82 -9.91 -52.86 -2.83
N SER A 83 -11.15 -52.37 -2.91
CA SER A 83 -11.48 -51.08 -3.51
C SER A 83 -10.89 -49.92 -2.72
N ASP A 84 -11.06 -49.92 -1.39
CA ASP A 84 -10.51 -48.90 -0.49
C ASP A 84 -8.99 -48.88 -0.55
N GLN A 85 -8.34 -50.06 -0.57
CA GLN A 85 -6.91 -50.17 -0.81
C GLN A 85 -6.50 -49.56 -2.16
N ALA A 86 -7.23 -49.85 -3.25
CA ALA A 86 -6.92 -49.29 -4.56
C ALA A 86 -7.06 -47.75 -4.58
N VAL A 87 -8.10 -47.21 -3.94
CA VAL A 87 -8.30 -45.76 -3.81
C VAL A 87 -7.20 -45.13 -2.96
N LEU A 88 -6.87 -45.71 -1.79
CA LEU A 88 -5.80 -45.22 -0.92
C LEU A 88 -4.42 -45.33 -1.59
N MET A 89 -4.16 -46.39 -2.37
CA MET A 89 -2.93 -46.51 -3.14
C MET A 89 -2.82 -45.42 -4.22
N GLN A 90 -3.91 -45.10 -4.92
CA GLN A 90 -3.94 -43.95 -5.84
C GLN A 90 -3.82 -42.63 -5.07
N GLY A 91 -4.44 -42.52 -3.92
CA GLY A 91 -4.36 -41.36 -3.05
C GLY A 91 -2.95 -41.10 -2.52
N ILE A 92 -2.22 -42.15 -2.15
CA ILE A 92 -0.79 -42.07 -1.81
C ILE A 92 0.01 -41.55 -3.01
N ARG A 93 -0.29 -42.00 -4.24
CA ARG A 93 0.34 -41.43 -5.45
C ARG A 93 0.02 -39.95 -5.60
N ASN A 94 -1.26 -39.56 -5.51
CA ASN A 94 -1.67 -38.15 -5.58
C ASN A 94 -1.01 -37.30 -4.50
N ALA A 95 -0.89 -37.82 -3.27
CA ALA A 95 -0.22 -37.15 -2.15
C ALA A 95 1.28 -37.02 -2.39
N ASN A 96 1.92 -38.03 -2.97
CA ASN A 96 3.31 -37.96 -3.39
C ASN A 96 3.52 -36.95 -4.52
N ASP A 97 2.58 -36.83 -5.46
CA ASP A 97 2.61 -35.80 -6.50
C ASP A 97 2.46 -34.40 -5.87
N GLY A 98 1.50 -34.23 -4.95
CA GLY A 98 1.34 -33.00 -4.17
C GLY A 98 2.59 -32.65 -3.36
N LEU A 99 3.19 -33.64 -2.69
CA LEU A 99 4.47 -33.49 -1.99
C LEU A 99 5.59 -33.09 -2.96
N ALA A 100 5.68 -33.70 -4.14
CA ALA A 100 6.65 -33.35 -5.17
C ALA A 100 6.47 -31.91 -5.69
N THR A 101 5.22 -31.44 -5.83
CA THR A 101 4.96 -30.03 -6.15
C THR A 101 5.44 -29.10 -5.03
N LEU A 102 5.15 -29.41 -3.77
CA LEU A 102 5.63 -28.61 -2.64
C LEU A 102 7.16 -28.66 -2.47
N GLN A 103 7.81 -29.78 -2.81
CA GLN A 103 9.27 -29.89 -2.83
C GLN A 103 9.88 -29.07 -3.98
N THR A 104 9.23 -29.03 -5.14
CA THR A 104 9.63 -28.20 -6.27
C THR A 104 9.49 -26.71 -5.91
N ILE A 105 8.38 -26.35 -5.27
CA ILE A 105 8.14 -25.01 -4.75
C ILE A 105 9.19 -24.66 -3.69
N ASP A 106 9.45 -25.52 -2.70
CA ASP A 106 10.45 -25.28 -1.66
C ASP A 106 11.87 -25.16 -2.25
N GLY A 107 12.22 -25.99 -3.23
CA GLY A 107 13.47 -25.87 -3.99
C GLY A 107 13.58 -24.54 -4.75
N GLY A 108 12.48 -24.10 -5.37
CA GLY A 108 12.37 -22.80 -6.02
C GLY A 108 12.49 -21.63 -5.05
N ILE A 109 11.78 -21.68 -3.92
CA ILE A 109 11.88 -20.68 -2.85
C ILE A 109 13.28 -20.68 -2.26
N SER A 110 13.95 -21.83 -2.12
CA SER A 110 15.36 -21.91 -1.71
C SER A 110 16.27 -21.22 -2.73
N ASN A 111 16.02 -21.38 -4.03
CA ASN A 111 16.74 -20.65 -5.07
C ASN A 111 16.46 -19.14 -5.03
N ILE A 112 15.20 -18.73 -4.78
CA ILE A 112 14.84 -17.32 -4.56
C ILE A 112 15.52 -16.78 -3.30
N SER A 113 15.64 -17.56 -2.22
CA SER A 113 16.39 -17.20 -1.02
C SER A 113 17.85 -16.95 -1.35
N LYS A 114 18.49 -17.84 -2.13
CA LYS A 114 19.88 -17.65 -2.59
C LYS A 114 20.01 -16.42 -3.49
N LEU A 115 19.01 -16.13 -4.32
CA LEU A 115 18.97 -14.92 -5.15
C LEU A 115 18.77 -13.66 -4.31
N LEU A 116 17.95 -13.70 -3.26
CA LEU A 116 17.80 -12.62 -2.30
C LEU A 116 19.07 -12.43 -1.45
N ASP A 117 19.76 -13.51 -1.11
CA ASP A 117 21.08 -13.46 -0.48
C ASP A 117 22.13 -12.91 -1.45
N ARG A 118 22.07 -13.27 -2.74
CA ARG A 118 22.93 -12.67 -3.79
C ARG A 118 22.62 -11.19 -3.93
N ALA A 119 21.36 -10.81 -4.06
CA ALA A 119 20.88 -9.43 -4.11
C ALA A 119 21.35 -8.67 -2.87
N ARG A 120 21.26 -9.28 -1.69
CA ARG A 120 21.73 -8.72 -0.42
C ARG A 120 23.24 -8.61 -0.38
N SER A 121 24.00 -9.56 -0.93
CA SER A 121 25.46 -9.48 -1.01
C SER A 121 25.90 -8.36 -1.96
N LEU A 122 25.22 -8.18 -3.10
CA LEU A 122 25.45 -7.07 -4.04
C LEU A 122 25.08 -5.73 -3.40
N ALA A 123 23.93 -5.68 -2.71
CA ALA A 123 23.50 -4.51 -1.96
C ALA A 123 24.45 -4.21 -0.79
N ALA A 124 25.02 -5.22 -0.12
CA ALA A 124 25.99 -5.03 0.96
C ALA A 124 27.38 -4.63 0.45
N GLN A 125 27.82 -5.20 -0.68
CA GLN A 125 29.05 -4.81 -1.36
C GLN A 125 28.95 -3.36 -1.85
N SER A 126 27.81 -2.98 -2.43
CA SER A 126 27.52 -1.59 -2.73
C SER A 126 27.44 -0.78 -1.42
N ALA A 127 26.78 -1.23 -0.36
CA ALA A 127 26.70 -0.47 0.89
C ALA A 127 28.08 -0.23 1.58
N SER A 128 29.12 -1.00 1.26
CA SER A 128 30.47 -0.83 1.81
C SER A 128 31.16 0.45 1.33
N GLY A 129 31.74 1.20 2.26
CA GLY A 129 32.50 2.43 1.98
C GLY A 129 33.90 2.19 1.42
N THR A 130 34.47 1.01 1.61
CA THR A 130 35.80 0.64 1.07
C THR A 130 35.75 0.12 -0.36
N PHE A 131 34.55 0.02 -0.96
CA PHE A 131 34.37 -0.47 -2.32
C PHE A 131 34.82 0.58 -3.36
N THR A 132 35.84 0.23 -4.16
CA THR A 132 36.47 1.11 -5.16
C THR A 132 35.99 0.87 -6.60
N GLY A 133 35.08 -0.09 -6.82
CA GLY A 133 34.54 -0.44 -8.14
C GLY A 133 33.28 0.33 -8.57
N SER A 134 32.70 -0.05 -9.72
CA SER A 134 31.50 0.59 -10.26
C SER A 134 30.20 0.03 -9.66
N ARG A 135 29.45 0.88 -8.96
CA ARG A 135 28.15 0.56 -8.35
C ARG A 135 27.01 0.42 -9.37
N ASN A 136 27.15 1.03 -10.54
CA ASN A 136 26.20 0.88 -11.65
C ASN A 136 26.27 -0.52 -12.26
N VAL A 137 27.46 -1.13 -12.29
CA VAL A 137 27.63 -2.53 -12.72
C VAL A 137 26.97 -3.47 -11.70
N LEU A 138 27.21 -3.24 -10.40
CA LEU A 138 26.50 -3.98 -9.34
C LEU A 138 24.98 -3.79 -9.42
N ASN A 139 24.50 -2.58 -9.73
CA ASN A 139 23.07 -2.32 -9.88
C ASN A 139 22.47 -3.04 -11.08
N SER A 140 23.17 -3.10 -12.22
CA SER A 140 22.73 -3.88 -13.38
C SER A 140 22.62 -5.37 -13.03
N GLU A 141 23.61 -5.90 -12.30
CA GLU A 141 23.56 -7.27 -11.79
C GLU A 141 22.41 -7.46 -10.80
N PHE A 142 22.17 -6.49 -9.91
CA PHE A 142 21.07 -6.52 -8.96
C PHE A 142 19.70 -6.48 -9.63
N GLN A 143 19.48 -5.62 -10.63
CA GLN A 143 18.25 -5.62 -11.44
C GLN A 143 18.07 -6.95 -12.16
N SER A 144 19.16 -7.53 -12.69
CA SER A 144 19.12 -8.85 -13.31
C SER A 144 18.70 -9.91 -12.29
N VAL A 145 19.23 -9.86 -11.06
CA VAL A 145 18.83 -10.75 -9.96
C VAL A 145 17.38 -10.55 -9.54
N LEU A 146 16.86 -9.32 -9.50
CA LEU A 146 15.44 -9.08 -9.21
C LEU A 146 14.53 -9.60 -10.31
N SER A 147 14.89 -9.39 -11.59
CA SER A 147 14.16 -9.98 -12.72
C SER A 147 14.24 -11.51 -12.74
N GLU A 148 15.36 -12.06 -12.28
CA GLU A 148 15.57 -13.49 -12.09
C GLU A 148 14.67 -14.03 -10.96
N ILE A 149 14.54 -13.31 -9.85
CA ILE A 149 13.59 -13.65 -8.76
C ILE A 149 12.17 -13.68 -9.31
N ASP A 150 11.74 -12.67 -10.08
CA ASP A 150 10.42 -12.66 -10.70
C ASP A 150 10.23 -13.83 -11.68
N ARG A 151 11.27 -14.16 -12.47
CA ARG A 151 11.23 -15.33 -13.37
C ARG A 151 11.14 -16.64 -12.60
N GLN A 152 11.89 -16.80 -11.52
CA GLN A 152 11.85 -18.01 -10.68
C GLN A 152 10.50 -18.13 -9.99
N ALA A 153 9.96 -17.03 -9.46
CA ALA A 153 8.63 -16.99 -8.86
C ALA A 153 7.55 -17.42 -9.86
N GLN A 154 7.63 -16.96 -11.11
CA GLN A 154 6.76 -17.40 -12.20
C GLN A 154 6.96 -18.87 -12.57
N ALA A 155 8.21 -19.34 -12.66
CA ALA A 155 8.53 -20.72 -13.02
C ALA A 155 7.98 -21.74 -12.01
N ILE A 156 8.01 -21.40 -10.71
CA ILE A 156 7.36 -22.20 -9.66
C ILE A 156 5.89 -21.85 -9.43
N GLY A 157 5.35 -20.87 -10.17
CA GLY A 157 3.96 -20.39 -10.11
C GLY A 157 3.50 -19.78 -8.79
N LEU A 158 4.42 -19.19 -8.01
CA LEU A 158 4.16 -18.39 -6.80
C LEU A 158 4.31 -16.88 -7.04
N ASP A 159 4.06 -16.41 -8.25
CA ASP A 159 3.89 -14.99 -8.54
C ASP A 159 2.47 -14.50 -8.18
N LYS A 160 2.25 -13.19 -8.19
CA LYS A 160 0.92 -12.62 -7.94
C LYS A 160 -0.05 -13.09 -9.03
N ASN A 161 -1.02 -13.93 -8.65
CA ASN A 161 -1.95 -14.69 -9.51
C ASN A 161 -1.36 -15.94 -10.19
N GLY A 162 -0.21 -16.43 -9.71
CA GLY A 162 0.42 -17.64 -10.18
C GLY A 162 -0.42 -18.90 -9.99
N ALA A 163 -0.11 -19.94 -10.77
CA ALA A 163 -0.87 -21.20 -10.78
C ALA A 163 -0.87 -21.94 -9.43
N PHE A 164 0.06 -21.63 -8.52
CA PHE A 164 0.19 -22.26 -7.21
C PHE A 164 0.01 -21.27 -6.04
N ALA A 165 -0.18 -19.96 -6.30
CA ALA A 165 -0.56 -18.96 -5.30
C ALA A 165 -2.06 -19.04 -4.93
N ARG A 166 -2.55 -20.27 -4.70
CA ARG A 166 -3.94 -20.61 -4.36
C ARG A 166 -3.98 -21.82 -3.44
N GLU A 167 -5.17 -22.17 -2.97
CA GLU A 167 -5.37 -23.36 -2.14
C GLU A 167 -5.08 -24.64 -2.94
N LEU A 168 -4.06 -25.40 -2.52
CA LEU A 168 -3.71 -26.71 -3.08
C LEU A 168 -4.52 -27.80 -2.37
N LYS A 169 -5.45 -28.44 -3.08
CA LYS A 169 -6.28 -29.54 -2.57
C LYS A 169 -5.91 -30.85 -3.25
N VAL A 170 -5.58 -31.87 -2.45
CA VAL A 170 -5.22 -33.20 -2.96
C VAL A 170 -6.08 -34.26 -2.30
N PHE A 171 -6.66 -35.14 -3.11
CA PHE A 171 -7.50 -36.24 -2.64
C PHE A 171 -6.67 -37.51 -2.42
N ILE A 172 -6.68 -37.99 -1.18
CA ILE A 172 -5.94 -39.17 -0.71
C ILE A 172 -6.90 -40.34 -0.44
N GLY A 173 -8.19 -40.06 -0.23
CA GLY A 173 -9.20 -41.09 0.05
C GLY A 173 -9.29 -41.47 1.52
N GLY A 174 -10.07 -42.50 1.84
CA GLY A 174 -10.31 -42.93 3.23
C GLY A 174 -11.23 -42.02 4.04
N GLY A 175 -11.79 -40.98 3.43
CA GLY A 175 -12.77 -40.09 4.05
C GLY A 175 -14.05 -40.84 4.44
N ARG A 176 -14.62 -40.48 5.59
CA ARG A 176 -15.91 -41.00 6.06
C ARG A 176 -16.81 -39.84 6.42
N GLY A 177 -18.08 -39.95 6.12
CA GLY A 177 -19.05 -38.88 6.36
C GLY A 177 -20.47 -39.37 6.22
N ALA A 178 -21.41 -38.57 6.71
CA ALA A 178 -22.84 -38.88 6.60
C ALA A 178 -23.36 -38.66 5.17
N SER A 179 -22.70 -37.76 4.41
CA SER A 179 -23.03 -37.44 3.02
C SER A 179 -21.84 -37.71 2.09
N GLU A 180 -22.13 -37.88 0.80
CA GLU A 180 -21.12 -38.12 -0.25
C GLU A 180 -20.10 -36.95 -0.36
N THR A 181 -20.54 -35.71 -0.11
CA THR A 181 -19.68 -34.53 -0.05
C THR A 181 -18.72 -34.53 1.14
N ASP A 182 -19.17 -35.03 2.30
CA ASP A 182 -18.35 -35.12 3.52
C ASP A 182 -17.26 -36.19 3.36
N VAL A 183 -17.59 -37.30 2.71
CA VAL A 183 -16.63 -38.36 2.37
C VAL A 183 -15.51 -37.80 1.49
N ILE A 184 -15.85 -36.97 0.51
CA ILE A 184 -14.86 -36.34 -0.37
C ILE A 184 -14.04 -35.31 0.41
N SER A 185 -14.69 -34.42 1.17
CA SER A 185 -14.02 -33.38 1.96
C SER A 185 -13.05 -33.95 2.99
N ASN A 186 -13.46 -34.99 3.72
CA ASN A 186 -12.64 -35.64 4.74
C ASN A 186 -11.50 -36.49 4.13
N GLY A 187 -11.58 -36.81 2.84
CA GLY A 187 -10.52 -37.46 2.08
C GLY A 187 -9.53 -36.48 1.41
N LEU A 188 -9.74 -35.16 1.57
CA LEU A 188 -8.86 -34.12 1.04
C LEU A 188 -7.87 -33.62 2.10
N VAL A 189 -6.66 -33.32 1.64
CA VAL A 189 -5.68 -32.52 2.37
C VAL A 189 -5.53 -31.18 1.64
N SER A 190 -5.74 -30.06 2.35
CA SER A 190 -5.60 -28.72 1.81
C SER A 190 -4.40 -27.97 2.41
N VAL A 191 -3.71 -27.21 1.56
CA VAL A 191 -2.63 -26.28 1.93
C VAL A 191 -2.93 -24.93 1.29
N ASP A 192 -3.03 -23.87 2.10
CA ASP A 192 -3.30 -22.51 1.62
C ASP A 192 -1.99 -21.77 1.30
N LEU A 193 -1.79 -21.42 0.02
CA LEU A 193 -0.63 -20.68 -0.48
C LEU A 193 -0.99 -19.26 -0.98
N THR A 194 -2.21 -18.78 -0.70
CA THR A 194 -2.72 -17.52 -1.27
C THR A 194 -1.93 -16.28 -0.86
N SER A 195 -1.39 -16.25 0.36
CA SER A 195 -0.53 -15.17 0.87
C SER A 195 0.97 -15.47 0.71
N SER A 196 1.33 -16.53 -0.02
CA SER A 196 2.70 -17.01 -0.17
C SER A 196 3.34 -16.60 -1.49
N ALA A 197 2.88 -15.51 -2.11
CA ALA A 197 3.48 -14.97 -3.33
C ALA A 197 4.87 -14.38 -3.05
N VAL A 198 5.85 -14.70 -3.90
CA VAL A 198 7.28 -14.40 -3.67
C VAL A 198 7.92 -13.57 -4.79
N ASP A 199 7.11 -12.92 -5.63
CA ASP A 199 7.59 -11.93 -6.60
C ASP A 199 8.07 -10.65 -5.91
N THR A 200 8.92 -9.86 -6.59
CA THR A 200 9.56 -8.67 -6.01
C THR A 200 8.55 -7.64 -5.49
N ARG A 201 7.35 -7.59 -6.07
CA ARG A 201 6.26 -6.75 -5.57
C ARG A 201 5.66 -7.27 -4.28
N SER A 202 5.34 -8.56 -4.17
CA SER A 202 4.75 -9.15 -2.96
C SER A 202 5.74 -9.21 -1.80
N LEU A 203 7.03 -9.34 -2.09
CA LEU A 203 8.12 -9.21 -1.13
C LEU A 203 8.37 -7.75 -0.67
N GLY A 204 7.58 -6.79 -1.15
CA GLY A 204 7.64 -5.40 -0.69
C GLY A 204 8.83 -4.62 -1.23
N LEU A 205 9.39 -5.01 -2.38
CA LEU A 205 10.55 -4.36 -3.00
C LEU A 205 10.15 -3.21 -3.98
N ASN A 206 8.88 -2.82 -4.09
CA ASN A 206 8.37 -1.68 -4.93
C ASN A 206 7.60 -0.59 -4.08
N ALA A 207 7.56 0.71 -4.48
CA ALA A 207 7.32 1.89 -3.59
C ALA A 207 6.17 2.90 -3.95
N TYR A 208 5.95 3.94 -3.12
CA TYR A 208 4.85 4.95 -3.21
C TYR A 208 5.25 6.21 -4.02
N ARG A 209 4.36 6.86 -4.80
CA ARG A 209 4.69 8.07 -5.60
C ARG A 209 3.63 9.17 -5.47
N ALA A 210 4.06 10.43 -5.41
CA ALA A 210 3.23 11.61 -5.68
C ALA A 210 3.65 12.23 -7.01
N ALA A 211 2.80 12.21 -8.04
CA ALA A 211 3.07 12.80 -9.36
C ALA A 211 2.31 14.11 -9.57
N GLY A 212 2.88 15.00 -10.38
CA GLY A 212 2.30 16.25 -10.87
C GLY A 212 0.89 16.09 -11.45
N LYS A 213 0.15 17.19 -11.63
CA LYS A 213 -1.22 17.14 -12.20
C LYS A 213 -1.21 16.47 -13.59
N GLU A 214 -2.06 15.47 -13.77
CA GLU A 214 -2.20 14.75 -15.04
C GLU A 214 -2.45 15.71 -16.21
N GLY A 215 -1.73 15.47 -17.30
CA GLY A 215 -1.82 16.25 -18.53
C GLY A 215 -0.86 17.43 -18.62
N THR A 216 -0.12 17.72 -17.54
CA THR A 216 0.98 18.69 -17.55
C THR A 216 2.15 18.18 -18.38
N ASP A 217 2.82 19.09 -19.10
CA ASP A 217 4.08 18.79 -19.79
C ASP A 217 5.13 19.86 -19.45
N ILE A 218 6.08 19.53 -18.60
CA ILE A 218 7.23 20.38 -18.26
C ILE A 218 8.42 20.18 -19.22
N GLY A 219 8.28 19.30 -20.23
CA GLY A 219 9.30 19.04 -21.24
C GLY A 219 9.57 20.23 -22.17
N GLY A 220 10.75 20.25 -22.79
CA GLY A 220 11.32 21.43 -23.47
C GLY A 220 10.52 22.02 -24.64
N SER A 221 9.59 21.28 -25.23
CA SER A 221 8.78 21.74 -26.39
C SER A 221 7.40 22.30 -26.00
N SER A 222 7.05 22.28 -24.71
CA SER A 222 5.73 22.69 -24.21
C SER A 222 5.66 24.17 -23.83
N ALA A 223 4.47 24.78 -23.94
CA ALA A 223 4.19 26.10 -23.40
C ALA A 223 4.42 26.18 -21.89
N THR A 224 4.25 25.05 -21.18
CA THR A 224 4.50 24.87 -19.75
C THR A 224 5.86 24.26 -19.45
N SER A 225 6.83 24.34 -20.38
CA SER A 225 8.19 23.82 -20.17
C SER A 225 8.89 24.49 -18.98
N VAL A 226 9.87 23.81 -18.37
CA VAL A 226 10.67 24.38 -17.26
C VAL A 226 11.25 25.75 -17.61
N LYS A 227 11.77 25.90 -18.83
CA LYS A 227 12.29 27.18 -19.33
C LYS A 227 11.22 28.27 -19.41
N ASN A 228 10.03 27.93 -19.88
CA ASN A 228 8.94 28.89 -19.98
C ASN A 228 8.41 29.28 -18.60
N ILE A 229 8.29 28.32 -17.68
CA ILE A 229 7.89 28.58 -16.29
C ILE A 229 8.86 29.55 -15.60
N LEU A 230 10.16 29.34 -15.76
CA LEU A 230 11.19 30.19 -15.14
C LEU A 230 11.42 31.53 -15.84
N SER A 231 11.03 31.67 -17.10
CA SER A 231 11.11 32.94 -17.82
C SER A 231 9.90 33.85 -17.60
N ARG A 232 8.83 33.37 -16.94
CA ARG A 232 7.71 34.21 -16.53
C ARG A 232 8.06 35.00 -15.28
N THR A 233 7.99 36.32 -15.39
CA THR A 233 8.19 37.25 -14.28
C THR A 233 7.08 37.13 -13.24
N GLU A 234 5.88 36.73 -13.64
CA GLU A 234 4.78 36.44 -12.71
C GLU A 234 5.14 35.28 -11.78
N ASN A 235 5.79 34.25 -12.31
CA ASN A 235 6.24 33.12 -11.51
C ASN A 235 7.46 33.48 -10.66
N THR A 236 8.54 33.95 -11.29
CA THR A 236 9.80 34.25 -10.59
C THR A 236 9.74 35.51 -9.72
N GLY A 237 8.70 36.33 -9.88
CA GLY A 237 8.39 37.43 -8.97
C GLY A 237 7.66 36.99 -7.71
N SER A 238 7.15 35.74 -7.66
CA SER A 238 6.45 35.19 -6.49
C SER A 238 7.35 34.51 -5.46
N VAL A 239 8.67 34.67 -5.60
CA VAL A 239 9.61 33.99 -4.73
C VAL A 239 10.18 34.94 -3.69
N GLU A 240 10.19 34.49 -2.43
CA GLU A 240 10.68 35.30 -1.31
C GLU A 240 12.19 35.61 -1.40
N MET A 241 12.95 34.79 -2.14
CA MET A 241 14.36 34.99 -2.40
C MET A 241 14.63 34.72 -3.88
N ALA A 242 15.14 35.74 -4.59
CA ALA A 242 15.38 35.64 -6.03
C ALA A 242 16.24 34.42 -6.36
N GLY A 243 15.73 33.59 -7.27
CA GLY A 243 16.39 32.35 -7.68
C GLY A 243 16.05 31.14 -6.82
N PHE A 244 15.17 31.24 -5.80
CA PHE A 244 14.81 30.11 -4.94
C PHE A 244 13.31 29.87 -4.90
N THR A 245 12.85 28.63 -5.13
CA THR A 245 11.44 28.21 -5.03
C THR A 245 11.25 27.22 -3.88
N LYS A 246 10.09 27.16 -3.25
CA LYS A 246 9.85 26.37 -2.03
C LYS A 246 8.79 25.28 -2.22
N PHE A 247 9.06 24.09 -1.69
CA PHE A 247 8.11 22.98 -1.62
C PHE A 247 7.93 22.51 -0.18
N SER A 248 6.72 22.16 0.24
CA SER A 248 6.40 21.65 1.58
C SER A 248 5.91 20.21 1.52
N PHE A 249 6.33 19.37 2.46
CA PHE A 249 6.00 17.95 2.50
C PHE A 249 5.35 17.57 3.83
N LYS A 250 4.32 16.71 3.79
CA LYS A 250 3.60 16.21 4.98
C LYS A 250 3.42 14.70 4.92
N GLY A 251 3.56 14.02 6.05
CA GLY A 251 3.47 12.56 6.09
C GLY A 251 3.60 12.02 7.52
N ALA A 252 3.57 10.70 7.66
CA ALA A 252 3.70 10.06 8.96
C ALA A 252 5.07 10.41 9.58
N GLY A 253 5.06 11.06 10.76
CA GLY A 253 6.25 11.53 11.46
C GLY A 253 6.68 12.97 11.14
N PHE A 254 6.07 13.63 10.14
CA PHE A 254 6.33 15.03 9.77
C PHE A 254 5.02 15.75 9.41
N SER A 255 3.98 15.56 10.24
CA SER A 255 2.62 16.06 9.99
C SER A 255 2.51 17.59 9.99
N ASN A 256 3.44 18.28 10.65
CA ASN A 256 3.47 19.74 10.75
C ASN A 256 3.98 20.43 9.46
N GLY A 257 4.55 19.67 8.51
CA GLY A 257 5.08 20.19 7.25
C GLY A 257 6.59 20.43 7.30
N VAL A 258 7.28 19.99 6.26
CA VAL A 258 8.73 20.17 6.07
C VAL A 258 8.96 20.92 4.76
N GLU A 259 9.46 22.15 4.84
CA GLU A 259 9.70 23.01 3.69
C GLU A 259 11.14 22.93 3.18
N ILE A 260 11.32 22.73 1.88
CA ILE A 260 12.61 22.77 1.18
C ILE A 260 12.67 24.04 0.33
N SER A 261 13.87 24.61 0.16
CA SER A 261 14.12 25.75 -0.73
C SER A 261 15.07 25.32 -1.84
N VAL A 262 14.62 25.46 -3.07
CA VAL A 262 15.21 24.96 -4.32
C VAL A 262 15.79 26.13 -5.09
N ASP A 263 17.11 26.18 -5.21
CA ASP A 263 17.80 27.14 -6.08
C ASP A 263 17.55 26.77 -7.55
N TYR A 264 16.77 27.59 -8.25
CA TYR A 264 16.49 27.44 -9.67
C TYR A 264 17.30 28.38 -10.57
N ALA A 265 18.24 29.17 -10.03
CA ALA A 265 19.02 30.13 -10.83
C ALA A 265 19.83 29.48 -11.95
N SER A 266 20.17 28.19 -11.78
CA SER A 266 20.89 27.38 -12.77
C SER A 266 20.01 26.41 -13.57
N VAL A 267 18.69 26.36 -13.28
CA VAL A 267 17.75 25.41 -13.87
C VAL A 267 17.31 25.88 -15.26
N LYS A 268 17.39 24.98 -16.25
CA LYS A 268 17.10 25.27 -17.67
C LYS A 268 16.17 24.25 -18.33
N ASP A 269 16.06 23.06 -17.75
CA ASP A 269 15.35 21.90 -18.28
C ASP A 269 14.86 21.00 -17.13
N THR A 270 14.16 19.92 -17.47
CA THR A 270 13.59 18.98 -16.48
C THR A 270 14.65 18.24 -15.68
N GLU A 271 15.84 18.02 -16.25
CA GLU A 271 16.95 17.34 -15.58
C GLU A 271 17.61 18.23 -14.51
N SER A 272 17.93 19.48 -14.87
CA SER A 272 18.44 20.48 -13.93
C SER A 272 17.44 20.83 -12.83
N LEU A 273 16.13 20.82 -13.15
CA LEU A 273 15.06 21.00 -12.16
C LEU A 273 15.03 19.87 -11.12
N VAL A 274 15.04 18.62 -11.57
CA VAL A 274 15.06 17.45 -10.66
C VAL A 274 16.32 17.47 -9.80
N SER A 275 17.45 17.86 -10.36
CA SER A 275 18.71 18.02 -9.62
C SER A 275 18.59 19.07 -8.52
N ALA A 276 18.09 20.27 -8.84
CA ALA A 276 17.89 21.34 -7.89
C ALA A 276 16.92 20.95 -6.75
N ILE A 277 15.82 20.27 -7.08
CA ILE A 277 14.83 19.81 -6.08
C ILE A 277 15.45 18.74 -5.17
N ASN A 278 16.15 17.76 -5.72
CA ASN A 278 16.81 16.73 -4.93
C ASN A 278 17.94 17.31 -4.05
N MET A 279 18.64 18.35 -4.52
CA MET A 279 19.60 19.09 -3.71
C MET A 279 18.92 19.80 -2.53
N ALA A 280 17.76 20.41 -2.74
CA ALA A 280 17.01 21.06 -1.67
C ALA A 280 16.43 20.08 -0.64
N ILE A 281 15.88 18.94 -1.09
CA ILE A 281 15.47 17.83 -0.21
C ILE A 281 16.67 17.39 0.65
N ALA A 282 17.84 17.25 0.03
CA ALA A 282 19.06 16.87 0.73
C ALA A 282 19.58 17.96 1.68
N GLN A 283 19.48 19.24 1.35
CA GLN A 283 19.91 20.34 2.23
C GLN A 283 19.05 20.42 3.49
N LYS A 284 17.75 20.11 3.40
CA LYS A 284 16.85 20.06 4.56
C LYS A 284 17.24 18.99 5.59
N ALA A 285 17.98 17.96 5.17
CA ALA A 285 18.51 16.91 6.02
C ALA A 285 19.57 17.38 7.04
N SER A 286 20.13 18.59 6.88
CA SER A 286 21.13 19.16 7.82
C SER A 286 20.51 19.76 9.09
N SER A 287 19.18 19.84 9.15
CA SER A 287 18.43 20.31 10.32
C SER A 287 18.34 19.25 11.42
N SER A 288 18.40 19.67 12.69
CA SER A 288 18.34 18.77 13.85
C SER A 288 16.92 18.41 14.30
N ALA A 289 15.89 18.99 13.68
CA ALA A 289 14.49 18.83 14.06
C ALA A 289 13.97 17.38 13.87
N PRO A 290 13.14 16.85 14.79
CA PRO A 290 12.57 15.50 14.69
C PRO A 290 11.77 15.25 13.41
N GLU A 291 11.00 16.23 12.94
CA GLU A 291 10.16 16.16 11.75
C GLU A 291 11.01 16.10 10.46
N ASP A 292 12.08 16.89 10.36
CA ASP A 292 13.02 16.85 9.23
C ASP A 292 13.72 15.48 9.13
N LYS A 293 13.99 14.84 10.27
CA LYS A 293 14.54 13.47 10.34
C LYS A 293 13.55 12.40 9.89
N ALA A 294 12.27 12.53 10.26
CA ALA A 294 11.22 11.62 9.82
C ALA A 294 10.91 11.76 8.32
N PHE A 295 10.95 13.00 7.81
CA PHE A 295 10.84 13.29 6.37
C PHE A 295 11.97 12.66 5.57
N LEU A 296 13.20 12.73 6.08
CA LEU A 296 14.34 12.06 5.47
C LEU A 296 14.19 10.51 5.49
N ALA A 297 13.69 9.93 6.59
CA ALA A 297 13.47 8.49 6.71
C ALA A 297 12.36 7.94 5.78
N ALA A 298 11.48 8.82 5.29
CA ALA A 298 10.51 8.48 4.24
C ALA A 298 11.17 8.26 2.87
N GLY A 299 12.42 8.70 2.67
CA GLY A 299 13.21 8.45 1.46
C GLY A 299 12.59 9.06 0.20
N ILE A 300 12.14 10.31 0.29
CA ILE A 300 11.45 11.01 -0.80
C ILE A 300 12.46 11.55 -1.82
N THR A 301 12.32 11.20 -3.10
CA THR A 301 13.17 11.73 -4.19
C THR A 301 12.32 12.24 -5.34
N ALA A 302 12.70 13.38 -5.91
CA ALA A 302 12.10 13.92 -7.11
C ALA A 302 12.64 13.22 -8.37
N LYS A 303 11.79 13.06 -9.37
CA LYS A 303 12.13 12.58 -10.72
C LYS A 303 11.14 13.09 -11.75
N VAL A 304 11.47 12.92 -13.02
CA VAL A 304 10.51 13.14 -14.11
C VAL A 304 9.87 11.81 -14.50
N VAL A 305 8.55 11.81 -14.62
CA VAL A 305 7.77 10.71 -15.18
C VAL A 305 7.26 11.16 -16.54
N THR A 306 7.51 10.35 -17.55
CA THR A 306 7.00 10.57 -18.90
C THR A 306 5.73 9.74 -19.10
N ASP A 307 4.64 10.38 -19.50
CA ASP A 307 3.39 9.68 -19.79
C ASP A 307 3.42 8.98 -21.15
N SER A 308 2.38 8.19 -21.44
CA SER A 308 2.21 7.44 -22.69
C SER A 308 2.08 8.33 -23.93
N SER A 309 1.84 9.63 -23.75
CA SER A 309 1.80 10.65 -24.81
C SER A 309 3.13 11.41 -24.94
N GLY A 310 4.18 10.99 -24.22
CA GLY A 310 5.51 11.59 -24.25
C GLY A 310 5.67 12.87 -23.41
N ARG A 311 4.64 13.27 -22.65
CA ARG A 311 4.67 14.47 -21.80
C ARG A 311 5.40 14.20 -20.51
N GLN A 312 6.22 15.15 -20.08
CA GLN A 312 7.03 15.03 -18.87
C GLN A 312 6.35 15.69 -17.68
N GLN A 313 6.33 15.03 -16.53
CA GLN A 313 5.75 15.53 -15.28
C GLN A 313 6.75 15.35 -14.14
N LEU A 314 6.81 16.33 -13.24
CA LEU A 314 7.55 16.18 -11.99
C LEU A 314 6.81 15.18 -11.08
N ALA A 315 7.54 14.25 -10.49
CA ALA A 315 7.03 13.30 -9.53
C ALA A 315 8.01 13.10 -8.37
N PHE A 316 7.51 12.57 -7.28
CA PHE A 316 8.25 12.29 -6.06
C PHE A 316 7.99 10.84 -5.66
N ASP A 317 9.02 10.03 -5.48
CA ASP A 317 8.93 8.64 -5.01
C ASP A 317 9.29 8.57 -3.52
N SER A 318 8.56 7.80 -2.72
CA SER A 318 8.92 7.44 -1.34
C SER A 318 9.11 5.94 -1.21
N LYS A 319 10.21 5.57 -0.56
CA LYS A 319 10.58 4.19 -0.31
C LYS A 319 9.83 3.53 0.83
N SER A 320 9.17 4.27 1.71
CA SER A 320 8.75 3.69 3.00
C SER A 320 7.44 4.21 3.55
N ALA A 321 6.94 5.36 3.09
CA ALA A 321 5.74 5.98 3.66
C ALA A 321 4.89 6.73 2.62
N ALA A 322 3.59 6.82 2.87
CA ALA A 322 2.73 7.75 2.15
C ALA A 322 3.03 9.19 2.62
N PHE A 323 3.04 10.11 1.67
CA PHE A 323 3.35 11.52 1.91
C PHE A 323 2.51 12.44 1.02
N GLN A 324 2.57 13.73 1.28
CA GLN A 324 1.94 14.80 0.51
C GLN A 324 3.02 15.85 0.22
N VAL A 325 2.87 16.55 -0.89
CA VAL A 325 3.74 17.64 -1.31
C VAL A 325 2.89 18.83 -1.79
N SER A 326 3.30 20.04 -1.47
CA SER A 326 2.72 21.30 -1.94
C SER A 326 3.81 22.27 -2.36
N GLY A 327 3.51 23.18 -3.29
CA GLY A 327 4.37 24.34 -3.57
C GLY A 327 4.06 25.47 -2.60
N GLU A 328 5.04 26.31 -2.30
CA GLU A 328 4.88 27.49 -1.42
C GLU A 328 5.02 28.82 -2.20
N ASP A 329 5.26 28.77 -3.51
CA ASP A 329 5.25 29.89 -4.46
C ASP A 329 4.72 29.47 -5.85
N GLN A 330 4.54 30.44 -6.77
CA GLN A 330 3.98 30.15 -8.10
C GLN A 330 4.94 29.31 -8.97
N VAL A 331 6.25 29.40 -8.76
CA VAL A 331 7.24 28.58 -9.49
C VAL A 331 7.07 27.10 -9.13
N ALA A 332 7.02 26.78 -7.83
CA ALA A 332 6.81 25.41 -7.35
C ALA A 332 5.44 24.87 -7.76
N MET A 333 4.39 25.70 -7.66
CA MET A 333 3.05 25.32 -8.10
C MET A 333 3.00 25.03 -9.61
N ALA A 334 3.63 25.86 -10.43
CA ALA A 334 3.75 25.62 -11.87
C ALA A 334 4.51 24.33 -12.19
N PHE A 335 5.61 24.04 -11.50
CA PHE A 335 6.36 22.79 -11.68
C PHE A 335 5.56 21.54 -11.30
N MET A 336 4.61 21.67 -10.38
CA MET A 336 3.69 20.59 -9.99
C MET A 336 2.46 20.48 -10.91
N GLY A 337 2.37 21.31 -11.95
CA GLY A 337 1.27 21.34 -12.90
C GLY A 337 0.05 22.14 -12.43
N GLN A 338 0.22 23.01 -11.43
CA GLN A 338 -0.82 23.87 -10.90
C GLN A 338 -0.71 25.27 -11.49
N PHE A 339 -1.36 25.47 -12.63
CA PHE A 339 -1.35 26.74 -13.35
C PHE A 339 -2.59 27.58 -13.04
N ALA A 340 -2.40 28.89 -12.89
CA ALA A 340 -3.46 29.90 -12.94
C ALA A 340 -3.86 30.16 -14.40
N ASP A 341 -2.87 30.21 -15.30
CA ASP A 341 -3.07 30.21 -16.74
C ASP A 341 -2.15 29.14 -17.39
N PRO A 342 -2.71 28.00 -17.83
CA PRO A 342 -1.94 26.90 -18.42
C PRO A 342 -1.43 27.17 -19.85
N LEU A 343 -1.97 28.18 -20.58
CA LEU A 343 -1.47 28.56 -21.90
C LEU A 343 -0.17 29.37 -21.80
N LEU A 344 -0.03 30.10 -20.69
CA LEU A 344 1.11 30.94 -20.39
C LEU A 344 2.09 30.30 -19.41
N GLY A 345 1.74 29.17 -18.78
CA GLY A 345 2.59 28.50 -17.80
C GLY A 345 2.75 29.30 -16.51
N VAL A 346 1.77 30.14 -16.17
CA VAL A 346 1.75 30.93 -14.93
C VAL A 346 1.20 30.05 -13.81
N GLY A 347 1.99 29.88 -12.75
CA GLY A 347 1.63 29.09 -11.58
C GLY A 347 0.57 29.75 -10.72
N ARG A 348 -0.16 28.96 -9.93
CA ARG A 348 -1.13 29.49 -8.97
C ARG A 348 -0.42 30.07 -7.75
N SER A 349 -0.88 31.22 -7.25
CA SER A 349 -0.31 31.84 -6.04
C SER A 349 -0.54 30.95 -4.82
N ALA A 350 0.56 30.58 -4.16
CA ALA A 350 0.56 29.76 -2.95
C ALA A 350 0.34 30.60 -1.68
N ARG A 351 0.69 31.90 -1.74
CA ARG A 351 0.48 32.93 -0.71
C ARG A 351 -0.13 34.18 -1.37
N PRO A 352 -0.84 35.05 -0.61
CA PRO A 352 -1.18 36.37 -1.11
C PRO A 352 0.13 37.16 -1.24
N GLU A 353 0.58 37.44 -2.47
CA GLU A 353 1.81 38.19 -2.73
C GLU A 353 1.51 39.42 -3.60
N VAL A 354 2.16 40.51 -3.22
CA VAL A 354 2.05 41.87 -3.75
C VAL A 354 3.00 42.02 -4.96
N VAL A 355 2.53 42.66 -6.03
CA VAL A 355 3.08 42.67 -7.41
C VAL A 355 4.39 43.50 -7.59
N ALA A 356 5.25 43.06 -8.54
CA ALA A 356 6.61 43.52 -8.86
C ALA A 356 6.79 44.89 -9.58
N GLY A 357 7.99 45.48 -9.46
CA GLY A 357 8.54 46.62 -10.25
C GLY A 357 9.96 46.34 -10.82
N GLN A 358 10.40 47.09 -11.85
CA GLN A 358 11.48 46.79 -12.85
C GLN A 358 12.97 47.07 -12.45
N ASP A 359 13.95 46.53 -13.23
CA ASP A 359 15.44 46.49 -13.03
C ASP A 359 16.21 47.84 -12.98
N PHE A 360 17.32 47.93 -12.21
CA PHE A 360 18.27 49.07 -12.18
C PHE A 360 19.23 49.07 -13.38
N GLN A 361 19.34 50.20 -14.08
CA GLN A 361 20.24 50.41 -15.23
C GLN A 361 21.08 51.68 -15.03
N VAL A 362 22.38 51.62 -15.33
CA VAL A 362 23.32 52.76 -15.23
C VAL A 362 23.24 53.61 -16.50
N PRO A 363 23.19 54.95 -16.42
CA PRO A 363 23.06 55.82 -17.59
C PRO A 363 24.29 55.78 -18.50
N ALA A 364 24.05 56.03 -19.80
CA ALA A 364 25.09 56.14 -20.83
C ALA A 364 25.92 57.45 -20.76
N ALA A 365 25.59 58.37 -19.85
CA ALA A 365 26.27 59.65 -19.65
C ALA A 365 26.38 59.95 -18.14
N ASN A 366 27.36 60.78 -17.76
CA ASN A 366 27.49 61.25 -16.38
C ASN A 366 26.22 61.99 -15.94
N ILE A 367 25.79 61.73 -14.71
CA ILE A 367 24.72 62.46 -14.03
C ILE A 367 25.31 63.07 -12.77
N ASP A 368 25.48 64.38 -12.83
CA ASP A 368 25.95 65.17 -11.71
C ASP A 368 24.76 65.63 -10.86
N ASP A 369 24.97 65.85 -9.57
CA ASP A 369 24.00 66.37 -8.58
C ASP A 369 22.74 65.50 -8.39
N VAL A 370 22.91 64.21 -8.09
CA VAL A 370 21.80 63.30 -7.74
C VAL A 370 21.40 63.47 -6.28
N ASP A 371 20.14 63.84 -6.03
CA ASP A 371 19.61 64.04 -4.68
C ASP A 371 19.03 62.75 -4.08
N LEU A 372 19.67 62.25 -3.01
CA LEU A 372 19.09 61.26 -2.10
C LEU A 372 18.47 61.96 -0.90
N THR A 373 17.15 61.90 -0.76
CA THR A 373 16.45 62.46 0.40
C THR A 373 15.98 61.37 1.36
N ILE A 374 16.37 61.50 2.63
CA ILE A 374 16.02 60.63 3.76
C ILE A 374 15.11 61.41 4.70
N ASN A 375 13.89 60.92 4.93
CA ASN A 375 13.02 61.49 5.95
C ASN A 375 13.30 60.82 7.30
N VAL A 376 13.62 61.60 8.34
CA VAL A 376 13.78 61.10 9.71
C VAL A 376 12.94 61.97 10.63
N GLY A 377 11.97 61.37 11.33
CA GLY A 377 11.09 62.08 12.27
C GLY A 377 10.28 63.20 11.60
N GLY A 378 9.79 62.96 10.38
CA GLY A 378 8.98 63.92 9.61
C GLY A 378 9.78 65.00 8.87
N SER A 379 11.10 65.13 9.11
CA SER A 379 11.97 66.09 8.43
C SER A 379 12.76 65.46 7.30
N ASN A 380 12.88 66.14 6.16
CA ASN A 380 13.62 65.68 4.97
C ASN A 380 15.08 66.15 4.99
N TYR A 381 16.02 65.21 4.85
CA TYR A 381 17.45 65.48 4.76
C TYR A 381 17.98 64.98 3.43
N THR A 382 18.62 65.85 2.64
CA THR A 382 19.09 65.52 1.29
C THR A 382 20.60 65.48 1.23
N VAL A 383 21.16 64.43 0.61
CA VAL A 383 22.58 64.31 0.26
C VAL A 383 22.71 64.23 -1.26
N GLN A 384 23.74 64.87 -1.80
CA GLN A 384 23.99 64.93 -3.25
C GLN A 384 25.20 64.09 -3.61
N PHE A 385 25.13 63.37 -4.73
CA PHE A 385 26.24 62.59 -5.25
C PHE A 385 26.20 62.54 -6.78
N ASP A 386 27.35 62.31 -7.41
CA ASP A 386 27.45 62.16 -8.86
C ASP A 386 27.48 60.68 -9.25
N ILE A 387 26.97 60.36 -10.44
CA ILE A 387 27.04 59.04 -11.08
C ILE A 387 27.77 59.20 -12.42
N ALA A 388 28.95 58.60 -12.57
CA ALA A 388 29.67 58.65 -13.84
C ALA A 388 29.17 57.58 -14.83
N SER A 389 29.32 57.86 -16.13
CA SER A 389 29.00 56.92 -17.19
C SER A 389 29.87 55.65 -17.05
N GLY A 390 29.23 54.50 -16.97
CA GLY A 390 29.90 53.21 -16.81
C GLY A 390 30.24 52.83 -15.36
N ASP A 391 29.76 53.58 -14.36
CA ASP A 391 29.92 53.19 -12.96
C ASP A 391 29.23 51.86 -12.64
N SER A 392 29.86 51.05 -11.79
CA SER A 392 29.23 49.83 -11.27
C SER A 392 28.27 50.15 -10.11
N MET A 393 27.31 49.25 -9.84
CA MET A 393 26.44 49.34 -8.65
C MET A 393 27.24 49.57 -7.36
N ALA A 394 28.39 48.92 -7.24
CA ALA A 394 29.29 49.07 -6.10
C ALA A 394 29.91 50.48 -6.02
N ASN A 395 30.25 51.11 -7.15
CA ASN A 395 30.78 52.47 -7.18
C ASN A 395 29.71 53.49 -6.76
N VAL A 396 28.46 53.31 -7.23
CA VAL A 396 27.33 54.18 -6.86
C VAL A 396 27.00 54.04 -5.37
N ILE A 397 26.94 52.81 -4.85
CA ILE A 397 26.79 52.55 -3.40
C ILE A 397 27.91 53.21 -2.61
N SER A 398 29.15 53.12 -3.10
CA SER A 398 30.32 53.74 -2.46
C SER A 398 30.21 55.26 -2.45
N ALA A 399 29.78 55.89 -3.54
CA ALA A 399 29.54 57.34 -3.62
C ALA A 399 28.46 57.80 -2.64
N ILE A 400 27.32 57.08 -2.56
CA ILE A 400 26.25 57.37 -1.61
C ILE A 400 26.74 57.24 -0.16
N ASN A 401 27.44 56.15 0.16
CA ASN A 401 27.97 55.93 1.50
C ASN A 401 29.02 56.96 1.90
N THR A 402 29.82 57.44 0.95
CA THR A 402 30.79 58.51 1.18
C THR A 402 30.08 59.80 1.58
N GLN A 403 28.99 60.16 0.87
CA GLN A 403 28.20 61.37 1.16
C GLN A 403 27.39 61.25 2.47
N LEU A 404 26.84 60.07 2.77
CA LEU A 404 26.16 59.81 4.04
C LEU A 404 27.12 59.83 5.24
N ALA A 405 28.42 59.65 5.02
CA ALA A 405 29.45 59.73 6.06
C ALA A 405 30.18 61.10 6.10
N ASP A 406 29.92 62.00 5.14
CA ASP A 406 30.61 63.29 5.05
C ASP A 406 30.36 64.17 6.29
N PRO A 407 31.39 64.80 6.90
CA PRO A 407 31.23 65.70 8.03
C PRO A 407 30.25 66.86 7.81
N GLY A 408 30.04 67.29 6.57
CA GLY A 408 29.09 68.32 6.16
C GLY A 408 27.63 67.87 6.10
N THR A 409 27.35 66.55 6.08
CA THR A 409 26.00 65.98 6.11
C THR A 409 25.35 66.15 7.48
N ASP A 410 24.03 66.37 7.52
CA ASP A 410 23.29 66.65 8.76
C ASP A 410 23.45 65.54 9.80
N ALA A 411 23.69 65.90 11.06
CA ALA A 411 23.92 64.96 12.17
C ALA A 411 22.74 63.99 12.44
N ALA A 412 21.53 64.32 11.95
CA ALA A 412 20.37 63.44 12.01
C ALA A 412 20.56 62.17 11.16
N ILE A 413 21.30 62.25 10.04
CA ILE A 413 21.50 61.14 9.09
C ILE A 413 22.97 60.72 8.94
N ARG A 414 23.93 61.59 9.29
CA ARG A 414 25.37 61.36 9.09
C ARG A 414 25.87 60.12 9.82
N GLY A 415 26.39 59.15 9.06
CA GLY A 415 26.94 57.88 9.56
C GLY A 415 25.91 56.91 10.16
N LYS A 416 24.61 57.24 10.13
CA LYS A 416 23.53 56.40 10.67
C LYS A 416 22.87 55.52 9.61
N PHE A 417 23.04 55.88 8.35
CA PHE A 417 22.47 55.15 7.22
C PHE A 417 23.56 54.68 6.27
N GLN A 418 23.37 53.49 5.71
CA GLN A 418 24.29 52.87 4.76
C GLN A 418 23.52 52.31 3.57
N ALA A 419 23.93 52.70 2.37
CA ALA A 419 23.57 52.06 1.13
C ALA A 419 24.22 50.67 1.02
N VAL A 420 23.42 49.66 0.66
CA VAL A 420 23.87 48.31 0.37
C VAL A 420 23.17 47.76 -0.86
N ALA A 421 23.77 46.78 -1.52
CA ALA A 421 23.12 46.07 -2.61
C ALA A 421 22.01 45.16 -2.07
N ALA A 422 20.86 45.16 -2.73
CA ALA A 422 19.73 44.27 -2.46
C ALA A 422 19.25 43.69 -3.80
N GLY A 423 19.92 42.61 -4.23
CA GLY A 423 19.76 42.07 -5.59
C GLY A 423 20.23 43.07 -6.64
N ASN A 424 19.35 43.41 -7.57
CA ASN A 424 19.56 44.43 -8.60
C ASN A 424 19.25 45.86 -8.12
N ARG A 425 19.05 46.11 -6.82
CA ARG A 425 18.67 47.43 -6.27
C ARG A 425 19.68 47.96 -5.27
N ILE A 426 19.66 49.27 -5.03
CA ILE A 426 20.34 49.91 -3.90
C ILE A 426 19.31 50.10 -2.77
N ALA A 427 19.56 49.52 -1.61
CA ALA A 427 18.77 49.70 -0.40
C ALA A 427 19.54 50.55 0.61
N ILE A 428 18.88 51.50 1.26
CA ILE A 428 19.45 52.28 2.37
C ILE A 428 18.99 51.66 3.68
N ARG A 429 19.94 51.25 4.53
CA ARG A 429 19.68 50.65 5.84
C ARG A 429 20.09 51.60 6.94
N ASN A 430 19.33 51.65 8.02
CA ASN A 430 19.82 52.22 9.28
C ASN A 430 20.81 51.23 9.90
N ILE A 431 21.98 51.71 10.31
CA ILE A 431 23.10 50.89 10.79
C ILE A 431 23.54 51.19 12.23
N GLN A 432 22.87 52.13 12.93
CA GLN A 432 23.07 52.28 14.38
C GLN A 432 22.10 51.39 15.18
N PRO A 433 22.59 50.58 16.13
CA PRO A 433 21.78 50.07 17.23
C PRO A 433 21.44 51.22 18.19
N ASP A 434 20.23 51.22 18.72
CA ASP A 434 19.59 52.31 19.46
C ASP A 434 20.05 52.43 20.92
N ASP A 435 21.32 52.75 21.18
CA ASP A 435 21.75 53.11 22.53
C ASP A 435 21.42 54.58 22.86
N SER A 436 20.16 54.86 23.21
CA SER A 436 19.75 55.74 24.33
C SER A 436 18.24 56.06 24.27
N GLY A 437 17.54 55.63 25.32
CA GLY A 437 16.10 55.68 25.51
C GLY A 437 15.32 56.88 24.96
N THR A 438 14.11 56.56 24.48
CA THR A 438 12.99 57.47 24.14
C THR A 438 13.21 58.41 22.94
N ALA A 439 13.30 57.79 21.77
CA ALA A 439 12.46 58.16 20.64
C ALA A 439 12.09 56.87 19.90
N THR A 440 10.85 56.37 20.09
CA THR A 440 10.28 55.37 19.20
C THR A 440 10.28 55.96 17.80
N VAL A 441 11.20 55.53 16.94
CA VAL A 441 11.03 55.75 15.50
C VAL A 441 9.94 54.78 15.10
N ASN A 442 8.70 55.27 15.08
CA ASN A 442 7.56 54.58 14.52
C ASN A 442 7.95 54.13 13.10
N GLU A 443 7.85 52.83 12.81
CA GLU A 443 8.06 52.30 11.45
C GLU A 443 7.08 52.90 10.42
N ALA A 444 6.08 53.66 10.88
CA ALA A 444 5.16 54.45 10.06
C ALA A 444 5.75 55.77 9.49
N GLU A 445 6.97 56.20 9.87
CA GLU A 445 7.51 57.52 9.46
C GLU A 445 8.87 57.47 8.73
N LEU A 446 9.22 56.36 8.09
CA LEU A 446 10.35 56.30 7.14
C LEU A 446 9.83 56.27 5.69
N ASN A 447 9.65 57.44 5.09
CA ASN A 447 9.41 57.57 3.65
C ASN A 447 10.71 57.93 2.92
N PHE A 448 11.19 57.03 2.06
CA PHE A 448 12.38 57.25 1.22
C PHE A 448 11.95 57.76 -0.17
N LYS A 449 12.45 58.93 -0.58
CA LYS A 449 12.19 59.49 -1.92
C LYS A 449 13.52 59.93 -2.55
N VAL A 450 13.94 59.23 -3.60
CA VAL A 450 15.05 59.66 -4.46
C VAL A 450 14.48 60.55 -5.56
N THR A 451 15.01 61.76 -5.72
CA THR A 451 14.56 62.68 -6.79
C THR A 451 15.76 63.09 -7.61
N MET A 452 15.77 62.88 -8.93
CA MET A 452 16.87 63.33 -9.80
C MET A 452 16.56 64.72 -10.34
N SER A 453 17.41 65.72 -10.12
CA SER A 453 17.11 67.12 -10.44
C SER A 453 17.52 67.57 -11.87
N LYS A 454 18.08 66.71 -12.72
CA LYS A 454 18.46 67.10 -14.10
C LYS A 454 17.87 66.17 -15.16
N ALA A 455 16.87 66.69 -15.88
CA ALA A 455 16.31 66.03 -17.06
C ALA A 455 17.25 66.19 -18.26
N GLY A 456 18.21 65.27 -18.40
CA GLY A 456 19.05 65.08 -19.58
C GLY A 456 18.74 63.74 -20.25
N THR A 457 18.80 63.69 -21.57
CA THR A 457 18.20 62.69 -22.49
C THR A 457 18.77 61.26 -22.41
N GLY A 458 18.79 60.63 -21.24
CA GLY A 458 19.30 59.26 -21.04
C GLY A 458 18.47 58.34 -20.15
N PHE A 459 17.43 58.84 -19.47
CA PHE A 459 16.51 58.04 -18.66
C PHE A 459 15.07 58.27 -19.12
N ALA A 460 14.45 57.26 -19.72
CA ALA A 460 13.00 57.22 -19.81
C ALA A 460 12.45 56.96 -18.39
N ALA A 461 11.82 57.99 -17.81
CA ALA A 461 10.91 57.95 -16.67
C ALA A 461 11.34 57.13 -15.42
N ALA A 462 11.93 57.81 -14.44
CA ALA A 462 11.61 57.80 -13.00
C ALA A 462 11.19 56.52 -12.22
N THR A 463 11.38 55.28 -12.71
CA THR A 463 10.86 54.07 -12.03
C THR A 463 11.90 53.19 -11.32
N ALA A 464 13.17 53.59 -11.26
CA ALA A 464 14.23 52.72 -10.72
C ALA A 464 14.31 52.67 -9.16
N PHE A 465 13.52 53.46 -8.43
CA PHE A 465 13.56 53.51 -6.96
C PHE A 465 12.16 53.54 -6.34
N GLU A 466 11.53 52.39 -6.16
CA GLU A 466 10.21 52.27 -5.52
C GLU A 466 10.32 51.78 -4.05
N SER A 467 9.81 52.53 -3.08
CA SER A 467 9.82 52.12 -1.66
C SER A 467 8.75 51.06 -1.38
N ALA A 468 9.12 49.87 -0.91
CA ALA A 468 8.16 48.85 -0.50
C ALA A 468 7.79 49.00 0.99
N ILE A 469 6.49 49.19 1.29
CA ILE A 469 5.92 49.06 2.64
C ILE A 469 5.33 47.64 2.76
N VAL A 470 5.73 46.88 3.78
CA VAL A 470 5.29 45.49 3.99
C VAL A 470 3.94 45.47 4.74
N LYS A 471 2.87 44.92 4.14
CA LYS A 471 1.63 44.53 4.83
C LYS A 471 1.66 43.02 5.11
N SER A 472 1.60 42.61 6.39
CA SER A 472 1.59 41.20 6.79
C SER A 472 0.17 40.66 6.94
N THR A 473 -0.17 39.60 6.20
CA THR A 473 -1.38 38.79 6.43
C THR A 473 -0.94 37.42 6.94
N ASN A 474 -1.37 37.03 8.15
CA ASN A 474 -0.98 35.73 8.72
C ASN A 474 -1.76 34.56 8.08
N SER A 475 -1.10 33.40 8.02
CA SER A 475 -1.40 32.15 7.28
C SER A 475 -2.70 31.39 7.65
N GLY A 476 -3.78 32.08 8.00
CA GLY A 476 -5.04 31.46 8.38
C GLY A 476 -6.29 32.20 7.93
N GLY A 477 -6.20 33.00 6.86
CA GLY A 477 -7.31 33.79 6.32
C GLY A 477 -7.88 34.80 7.32
N ALA A 478 -7.09 35.21 8.30
CA ALA A 478 -7.49 36.18 9.30
C ALA A 478 -7.24 37.59 8.75
N VAL A 479 -8.30 38.29 8.35
CA VAL A 479 -8.22 39.71 8.00
C VAL A 479 -8.36 40.50 9.30
N GLN A 480 -7.32 41.25 9.67
CA GLN A 480 -7.36 42.22 10.76
C GLN A 480 -7.84 43.56 10.20
N SER A 481 -8.98 44.04 10.67
CA SER A 481 -9.42 45.40 10.36
C SER A 481 -8.94 46.32 11.49
N THR A 482 -7.76 46.93 11.30
CA THR A 482 -7.42 48.16 12.01
C THR A 482 -8.01 49.33 11.22
N ARG A 483 -8.55 50.32 11.94
CA ARG A 483 -9.32 51.46 11.39
C ARG A 483 -8.83 51.94 10.00
N TYR A 484 -9.66 51.63 8.99
CA TYR A 484 -9.70 52.24 7.65
C TYR A 484 -8.48 52.01 6.72
N SER A 485 -8.50 50.94 5.90
CA SER A 485 -8.00 51.00 4.50
C SER A 485 -8.47 49.87 3.55
N ASP A 486 -9.54 49.13 3.83
CA ASP A 486 -10.12 48.22 2.82
C ASP A 486 -11.32 48.92 2.16
N THR A 487 -11.09 49.39 0.94
CA THR A 487 -12.06 50.19 0.16
C THR A 487 -13.15 49.33 -0.50
N GLU A 488 -13.19 48.01 -0.29
CA GLU A 488 -14.11 47.10 -1.01
C GLU A 488 -14.86 46.10 -0.11
N ALA A 489 -16.10 45.75 -0.48
CA ALA A 489 -16.93 44.77 0.23
C ALA A 489 -16.62 43.34 -0.20
N TYR A 490 -16.69 42.38 0.73
CA TYR A 490 -16.52 40.94 0.45
C TYR A 490 -17.56 40.46 -0.55
N LYS A 491 -17.15 39.64 -1.51
CA LYS A 491 -18.08 38.94 -2.40
C LYS A 491 -18.87 37.91 -1.58
N TYR A 492 -20.14 37.71 -1.92
CA TYR A 492 -20.96 36.69 -1.26
C TYR A 492 -21.78 35.90 -2.27
N THR A 493 -21.63 34.59 -2.24
CA THR A 493 -22.44 33.66 -3.04
C THR A 493 -23.26 32.76 -2.11
N GLY A 494 -24.55 32.60 -2.36
CA GLY A 494 -25.46 31.86 -1.48
C GLY A 494 -25.06 30.39 -1.25
N LEU A 495 -25.23 29.90 -0.03
CA LEU A 495 -24.97 28.50 0.36
C LEU A 495 -26.16 27.60 -0.01
N THR A 496 -25.88 26.38 -0.47
CA THR A 496 -26.90 25.43 -0.96
C THR A 496 -26.68 24.02 -0.41
N GLY A 497 -27.73 23.22 -0.20
CA GLY A 497 -27.57 21.82 0.19
C GLY A 497 -26.80 21.65 1.52
N GLY A 498 -25.82 20.75 1.57
CA GLY A 498 -25.00 20.46 2.75
C GLY A 498 -23.85 21.44 3.03
N ASP A 499 -23.77 22.54 2.28
CA ASP A 499 -22.71 23.54 2.42
C ASP A 499 -22.77 24.22 3.80
N LYS A 500 -21.61 24.32 4.47
CA LYS A 500 -21.44 25.03 5.74
C LYS A 500 -20.18 25.88 5.68
N GLN A 501 -20.25 27.10 6.19
CA GLN A 501 -19.12 28.02 6.28
C GLN A 501 -19.02 28.62 7.68
N ASP A 502 -17.88 28.43 8.32
CA ASP A 502 -17.63 29.02 9.63
C ASP A 502 -17.11 30.45 9.51
N LEU A 503 -17.61 31.37 10.34
CA LEU A 503 -17.08 32.72 10.50
C LEU A 503 -16.66 32.89 11.95
N THR A 504 -15.40 33.22 12.19
CA THR A 504 -14.88 33.46 13.55
C THR A 504 -14.43 34.90 13.68
N PHE A 505 -15.13 35.65 14.52
CA PHE A 505 -14.80 37.02 14.87
C PHE A 505 -13.92 37.02 16.11
N SER A 506 -12.86 37.81 16.10
CA SER A 506 -11.96 37.95 17.24
C SER A 506 -11.81 39.42 17.60
N VAL A 507 -12.03 39.75 18.87
CA VAL A 507 -11.81 41.10 19.42
C VAL A 507 -10.84 41.01 20.58
N MET A 508 -10.04 42.05 20.76
CA MET A 508 -9.15 42.20 21.91
C MET A 508 -9.81 43.12 22.93
N LYS A 509 -9.94 42.65 24.18
CA LYS A 509 -10.43 43.46 25.29
C LYS A 509 -9.35 44.45 25.73
N GLN A 510 -9.76 45.51 26.42
CA GLN A 510 -8.83 46.51 26.97
C GLN A 510 -7.84 45.93 28.00
N ASP A 511 -8.14 44.75 28.55
CA ASP A 511 -7.25 44.00 29.46
C ASP A 511 -6.21 43.13 28.73
N GLY A 512 -6.21 43.12 27.38
CA GLY A 512 -5.31 42.33 26.55
C GLY A 512 -5.81 40.91 26.25
N THR A 513 -6.98 40.50 26.74
CA THR A 513 -7.55 39.17 26.51
C THR A 513 -8.28 39.10 25.16
N GLN A 514 -8.00 38.07 24.36
CA GLN A 514 -8.68 37.83 23.09
C GLN A 514 -9.97 37.03 23.28
N VAL A 515 -11.07 37.50 22.69
CA VAL A 515 -12.33 36.74 22.63
C VAL A 515 -12.58 36.31 21.19
N ASN A 516 -12.72 35.00 20.99
CA ASN A 516 -13.05 34.40 19.71
C ASN A 516 -14.50 33.94 19.71
N PHE A 517 -15.27 34.41 18.74
CA PHE A 517 -16.69 34.14 18.61
C PHE A 517 -16.98 33.54 17.23
N LYS A 518 -17.29 32.24 17.23
CA LYS A 518 -17.53 31.44 16.03
C LYS A 518 -19.02 31.32 15.76
N MET A 519 -19.42 31.50 14.51
CA MET A 519 -20.75 31.22 13.99
C MET A 519 -20.64 30.45 12.68
N THR A 520 -21.70 29.73 12.29
CA THR A 520 -21.71 28.92 11.06
C THR A 520 -22.86 29.37 10.18
N LEU A 521 -22.54 29.76 8.95
CA LEU A 521 -23.50 29.92 7.86
C LEU A 521 -23.74 28.56 7.20
N ASP A 522 -24.98 28.26 6.88
CA ASP A 522 -25.39 27.07 6.14
C ASP A 522 -26.48 27.42 5.12
N SER A 523 -27.05 26.42 4.45
CA SER A 523 -28.11 26.61 3.46
C SER A 523 -29.44 27.15 4.04
N THR A 524 -29.61 27.20 5.36
CA THR A 524 -30.83 27.74 6.01
C THR A 524 -30.69 29.22 6.33
N ASN A 525 -29.53 29.66 6.83
CA ASN A 525 -29.29 31.04 7.24
C ASN A 525 -28.37 31.84 6.28
N GLY A 526 -27.71 31.17 5.33
CA GLY A 526 -26.77 31.72 4.36
C GLY A 526 -27.15 31.48 2.90
N ALA A 527 -28.42 31.15 2.62
CA ALA A 527 -28.88 30.97 1.23
C ALA A 527 -28.84 32.27 0.41
N THR A 528 -28.99 33.44 1.05
CA THR A 528 -28.92 34.76 0.40
C THR A 528 -28.08 35.72 1.24
N LEU A 529 -27.49 36.74 0.60
CA LEU A 529 -26.67 37.76 1.27
C LEU A 529 -27.44 38.45 2.41
N ASP A 530 -28.71 38.80 2.18
CA ASP A 530 -29.52 39.52 3.17
C ASP A 530 -29.86 38.63 4.39
N SER A 531 -30.07 37.32 4.17
CA SER A 531 -30.26 36.34 5.25
C SER A 531 -28.98 36.15 6.06
N ALA A 532 -27.83 36.08 5.39
CA ALA A 532 -26.53 35.95 6.03
C ALA A 532 -26.18 37.18 6.88
N ILE A 533 -26.38 38.38 6.35
CA ILE A 533 -26.17 39.65 7.09
C ILE A 533 -27.04 39.69 8.34
N SER A 534 -28.34 39.38 8.18
CA SER A 534 -29.29 39.40 9.30
C SER A 534 -28.89 38.40 10.38
N PHE A 535 -28.47 37.20 9.98
CA PHE A 535 -27.99 36.17 10.90
C PHE A 535 -26.71 36.60 11.62
N ILE A 536 -25.71 37.13 10.90
CA ILE A 536 -24.46 37.62 11.47
C ILE A 536 -24.73 38.70 12.52
N ASN A 537 -25.52 39.72 12.17
CA ASN A 537 -25.86 40.81 13.08
C ASN A 537 -26.60 40.32 14.33
N ASN A 538 -27.63 39.49 14.16
CA ASN A 538 -28.38 38.97 15.31
C ASN A 538 -27.51 38.10 16.22
N THR A 539 -26.60 37.31 15.65
CA THR A 539 -25.70 36.43 16.42
C THR A 539 -24.62 37.24 17.16
N LEU A 540 -24.09 38.31 16.55
CA LEU A 540 -23.16 39.23 17.22
C LEU A 540 -23.84 40.00 18.35
N GLN A 541 -25.07 40.48 18.13
CA GLN A 541 -25.85 41.16 19.18
C GLN A 541 -26.25 40.22 20.32
N ALA A 542 -26.53 38.95 20.04
CA ALA A 542 -26.84 37.94 21.06
C ALA A 542 -25.63 37.51 21.91
N SER A 543 -24.39 37.80 21.47
CA SER A 543 -23.16 37.44 22.21
C SER A 543 -23.04 38.11 23.59
N SER A 544 -23.77 39.21 23.82
CA SER A 544 -23.74 40.03 25.04
C SER A 544 -22.37 40.62 25.41
N ASP A 545 -21.36 40.50 24.53
CA ASP A 545 -20.03 41.09 24.71
C ASP A 545 -19.97 42.48 24.06
N LYS A 546 -19.64 43.50 24.86
CA LYS A 546 -19.70 44.91 24.45
C LYS A 546 -18.77 45.25 23.27
N ASP A 547 -17.70 44.49 23.05
CA ASP A 547 -16.76 44.73 21.96
C ASP A 547 -17.18 44.00 20.68
N LEU A 548 -17.80 42.82 20.79
CA LEU A 548 -18.41 42.13 19.64
C LEU A 548 -19.69 42.82 19.14
N MET A 549 -20.50 43.40 20.04
CA MET A 549 -21.73 44.14 19.68
C MET A 549 -21.48 45.41 18.86
N LYS A 550 -20.24 45.90 18.80
CA LYS A 550 -19.83 47.06 17.99
C LYS A 550 -19.63 46.71 16.52
N ILE A 551 -19.56 45.42 16.18
CA ILE A 551 -19.40 44.93 14.82
C ILE A 551 -20.78 44.79 14.17
N VAL A 552 -20.93 45.39 12.99
CA VAL A 552 -22.17 45.34 12.19
C VAL A 552 -21.83 44.95 10.76
N ALA A 553 -22.52 43.91 10.27
CA ALA A 553 -22.56 43.54 8.87
C ALA A 553 -23.56 44.41 8.10
N VAL A 554 -23.15 44.96 6.97
CA VAL A 554 -23.98 45.73 6.06
C VAL A 554 -23.82 45.23 4.63
N LYS A 555 -24.85 45.49 3.82
CA LYS A 555 -24.80 45.26 2.39
C LYS A 555 -24.25 46.50 1.73
N GLU A 556 -23.20 46.36 0.93
CA GLU A 556 -22.61 47.49 0.21
C GLU A 556 -22.50 47.16 -1.28
N GLN A 557 -22.71 48.17 -2.13
CA GLN A 557 -22.65 48.03 -3.57
C GLN A 557 -21.20 47.94 -4.05
N ASN A 558 -20.86 46.88 -4.78
CA ASN A 558 -19.52 46.65 -5.31
C ASN A 558 -19.33 47.37 -6.66
N GLY A 559 -18.94 48.65 -6.63
CA GLY A 559 -18.59 49.43 -7.81
C GLY A 559 -19.75 49.71 -8.80
N ASN A 560 -19.44 50.43 -9.89
CA ASN A 560 -20.42 50.98 -10.82
C ASN A 560 -20.59 50.05 -12.06
N GLY A 561 -21.43 49.00 -11.99
CA GLY A 561 -21.68 48.12 -13.14
C GLY A 561 -22.76 47.03 -12.96
N THR A 562 -23.59 46.86 -14.00
CA THR A 562 -24.84 46.07 -14.10
C THR A 562 -24.69 44.55 -14.30
N ALA A 563 -23.97 43.84 -13.42
CA ALA A 563 -23.92 42.37 -13.42
C ALA A 563 -24.12 41.78 -12.00
N VAL A 564 -24.47 40.48 -11.94
CA VAL A 564 -25.07 39.70 -10.81
C VAL A 564 -24.30 39.72 -9.47
N ASP A 565 -23.12 40.36 -9.40
CA ASP A 565 -22.32 40.58 -8.20
C ASP A 565 -22.45 42.02 -7.66
N THR A 566 -23.61 42.66 -7.79
CA THR A 566 -23.78 44.10 -7.53
C THR A 566 -23.59 44.49 -6.06
N TYR A 567 -23.80 43.55 -5.12
CA TYR A 567 -23.72 43.81 -3.68
C TYR A 567 -22.85 42.77 -2.96
N GLY A 568 -22.00 43.26 -2.06
CA GLY A 568 -21.13 42.47 -1.20
C GLY A 568 -21.48 42.63 0.29
N LEU A 569 -20.87 41.77 1.10
CA LEU A 569 -20.90 41.82 2.56
C LEU A 569 -19.79 42.75 3.05
N ARG A 570 -20.13 43.80 3.79
CA ARG A 570 -19.14 44.64 4.50
C ARG A 570 -19.33 44.51 6.00
N LEU A 571 -18.22 44.50 6.73
CA LEU A 571 -18.21 44.53 8.19
C LEU A 571 -17.67 45.88 8.65
N MET A 572 -18.42 46.53 9.53
CA MET A 572 -18.09 47.83 10.10
C MET A 572 -17.98 47.69 11.61
N SER A 573 -16.99 48.34 12.21
CA SER A 573 -16.84 48.36 13.67
C SER A 573 -16.23 49.68 14.12
N SER A 574 -16.58 50.15 15.32
CA SER A 574 -15.96 51.33 15.94
C SER A 574 -14.64 51.00 16.68
N GLY A 575 -14.32 49.72 16.85
CA GLY A 575 -13.08 49.20 17.45
C GLY A 575 -12.45 48.08 16.61
N ASP A 576 -11.19 47.75 16.89
CA ASP A 576 -10.43 46.78 16.09
C ASP A 576 -10.96 45.35 16.29
N PHE A 577 -11.06 44.61 15.19
CA PHE A 577 -11.46 43.21 15.20
C PHE A 577 -10.75 42.46 14.08
N SER A 578 -10.72 41.13 14.18
CA SER A 578 -10.35 40.27 13.07
C SER A 578 -11.45 39.28 12.73
N LEU A 579 -11.53 38.93 11.45
CA LEU A 579 -12.44 37.93 10.94
C LEU A 579 -11.63 36.79 10.33
N ARG A 580 -11.99 35.55 10.68
CA ARG A 580 -11.54 34.34 10.00
C ARG A 580 -12.72 33.71 9.27
N ILE A 581 -12.54 33.46 7.98
CA ILE A 581 -13.56 32.84 7.11
C ILE A 581 -13.17 31.39 6.85
N GLY A 582 -14.06 30.47 7.18
CA GLY A 582 -13.93 29.03 6.97
C GLY A 582 -14.17 28.65 5.50
N THR A 583 -13.71 27.47 5.13
CA THR A 583 -13.80 26.97 3.76
C THR A 583 -15.16 26.37 3.46
N VAL A 584 -15.61 26.53 2.22
CA VAL A 584 -16.77 25.87 1.62
C VAL A 584 -16.44 25.56 0.15
N GLY A 585 -17.28 24.79 -0.56
CA GLY A 585 -17.06 24.48 -1.98
C GLY A 585 -16.79 25.74 -2.82
N ALA A 586 -16.02 25.60 -3.90
CA ALA A 586 -15.57 26.72 -4.73
C ALA A 586 -16.72 27.67 -5.14
N ASN A 587 -16.46 28.98 -5.06
CA ASN A 587 -17.40 30.07 -5.39
C ASN A 587 -18.70 30.07 -4.57
N LYS A 588 -18.62 29.73 -3.28
CA LYS A 588 -19.75 29.75 -2.34
C LYS A 588 -19.37 30.45 -1.04
N GLY A 589 -20.36 31.03 -0.36
CA GLY A 589 -20.20 31.71 0.93
C GLY A 589 -19.59 33.11 0.80
N VAL A 590 -18.99 33.59 1.89
CA VAL A 590 -18.22 34.84 1.94
C VAL A 590 -16.85 34.63 1.31
N GLU A 591 -16.47 35.52 0.40
CA GLU A 591 -15.24 35.47 -0.39
C GLU A 591 -14.59 36.86 -0.45
N ASP A 592 -13.25 36.92 -0.49
CA ASP A 592 -12.53 38.15 -0.81
C ASP A 592 -12.54 38.37 -2.33
N LYS A 593 -12.92 39.59 -2.73
CA LYS A 593 -13.09 40.01 -4.13
C LYS A 593 -11.76 40.04 -4.89
N SER A 594 -10.63 40.22 -4.22
CA SER A 594 -9.32 40.21 -4.86
C SER A 594 -8.83 38.79 -5.24
N THR A 595 -9.41 37.74 -4.65
CA THR A 595 -8.89 36.36 -4.77
C THR A 595 -9.86 35.34 -5.37
N GLY A 596 -11.16 35.63 -5.52
CA GLY A 596 -12.08 34.79 -6.31
C GLY A 596 -12.09 33.30 -5.94
N ALA A 597 -12.34 33.04 -4.66
CA ALA A 597 -12.30 31.76 -3.93
C ALA A 597 -11.05 31.56 -3.06
N VAL A 598 -11.32 31.48 -1.76
CA VAL A 598 -10.43 30.96 -0.72
C VAL A 598 -10.24 29.46 -0.95
N ALA A 599 -9.22 29.09 -1.72
CA ALA A 599 -8.73 27.72 -1.77
C ALA A 599 -7.20 27.75 -1.79
N GLN A 600 -6.60 27.20 -0.73
CA GLN A 600 -5.21 26.73 -0.75
C GLN A 600 -4.94 25.96 -2.06
N GLY A 601 -3.72 26.07 -2.57
CA GLY A 601 -3.22 25.18 -3.62
C GLY A 601 -3.60 23.73 -3.30
N THR A 602 -4.02 22.97 -4.31
CA THR A 602 -4.43 21.57 -4.10
C THR A 602 -3.21 20.80 -3.60
N LEU A 603 -3.24 20.21 -2.41
CA LEU A 603 -2.15 19.38 -1.92
C LEU A 603 -1.99 18.16 -2.86
N LEU A 604 -0.79 17.91 -3.41
CA LEU A 604 -0.52 16.66 -4.12
C LEU A 604 -0.32 15.57 -3.07
N ARG A 605 -1.10 14.50 -3.15
CA ARG A 605 -1.08 13.41 -2.18
C ARG A 605 -0.55 12.15 -2.86
N ALA A 606 0.46 11.51 -2.25
CA ALA A 606 1.00 10.25 -2.75
C ALA A 606 -0.12 9.20 -2.77
N GLY A 607 -0.39 8.68 -3.96
CA GLY A 607 -1.13 7.44 -4.16
C GLY A 607 -0.16 6.28 -4.35
N GLU A 608 -0.60 5.05 -4.11
CA GLU A 608 0.19 3.88 -4.48
C GLU A 608 0.57 3.96 -5.96
N SER A 609 1.86 3.80 -6.28
CA SER A 609 2.34 3.93 -7.65
C SER A 609 2.96 2.66 -8.16
N ALA A 610 2.59 2.31 -9.38
CA ALA A 610 3.31 1.33 -10.17
C ALA A 610 4.73 1.85 -10.47
N GLY A 611 5.76 1.14 -9.98
CA GLY A 611 7.12 1.13 -10.54
C GLY A 611 8.15 2.15 -10.01
N GLY A 612 8.63 2.02 -8.78
CA GLY A 612 9.95 2.58 -8.40
C GLY A 612 10.08 3.03 -6.95
N GLY A 613 11.05 2.43 -6.23
CA GLY A 613 11.59 3.03 -5.00
C GLY A 613 12.19 2.09 -3.94
N LYS A 614 12.21 0.76 -4.09
CA LYS A 614 12.97 -0.10 -3.14
C LYS A 614 13.87 -1.15 -3.82
N THR A 615 14.17 -0.96 -5.11
CA THR A 615 14.94 -1.89 -5.95
C THR A 615 16.26 -1.33 -6.49
N ASP A 616 16.75 -0.13 -6.13
CA ASP A 616 17.97 0.46 -6.73
C ASP A 616 19.18 0.50 -5.77
N ILE A 617 20.34 -0.05 -6.19
CA ILE A 617 21.59 -0.10 -5.42
C ILE A 617 22.76 0.69 -6.05
N SER A 618 22.47 1.59 -7.00
CA SER A 618 23.47 2.42 -7.70
C SER A 618 24.23 3.40 -6.78
N SER A 619 23.74 3.64 -5.56
CA SER A 619 24.38 4.48 -4.55
C SER A 619 24.55 3.76 -3.21
N GLN A 620 25.48 4.23 -2.36
CA GLN A 620 25.70 3.64 -1.04
C GLN A 620 24.45 3.73 -0.14
N GLY A 621 23.74 4.86 -0.15
CA GLY A 621 22.51 5.06 0.64
C GLY A 621 21.33 4.26 0.11
N SER A 622 21.11 4.25 -1.21
CA SER A 622 20.07 3.41 -1.81
C SER A 622 20.33 1.92 -1.60
N ALA A 623 21.60 1.50 -1.58
CA ALA A 623 22.00 0.15 -1.24
C ALA A 623 21.73 -0.22 0.23
N GLN A 624 21.88 0.70 1.19
CA GLN A 624 21.52 0.47 2.61
C GLN A 624 19.99 0.32 2.80
N ASP A 625 19.20 1.13 2.09
CA ASP A 625 17.73 0.99 2.06
C ASP A 625 17.29 -0.32 1.41
N ALA A 626 17.98 -0.73 0.35
CA ALA A 626 17.77 -2.00 -0.32
C ALA A 626 18.11 -3.17 0.63
N VAL A 627 19.22 -3.12 1.39
CA VAL A 627 19.54 -4.15 2.40
C VAL A 627 18.43 -4.28 3.44
N SER A 628 17.87 -3.15 3.91
CA SER A 628 16.77 -3.16 4.88
C SER A 628 15.46 -3.71 4.29
N SER A 629 15.19 -3.40 3.02
CA SER A 629 14.00 -3.90 2.30
C SER A 629 14.15 -5.39 1.97
N LEU A 630 15.35 -5.83 1.58
CA LEU A 630 15.70 -7.23 1.37
C LEU A 630 15.62 -8.04 2.66
N LEU A 631 15.93 -7.46 3.83
CA LEU A 631 15.73 -8.15 5.11
C LEU A 631 14.25 -8.45 5.37
N ARG A 632 13.36 -7.50 5.08
CA ARG A 632 11.91 -7.71 5.17
C ARG A 632 11.42 -8.72 4.13
N ALA A 633 11.96 -8.66 2.91
CA ALA A 633 11.67 -9.64 1.87
C ALA A 633 12.10 -11.05 2.28
N VAL A 634 13.26 -11.21 2.93
CA VAL A 634 13.71 -12.51 3.47
C VAL A 634 12.78 -13.00 4.57
N THR A 635 12.31 -12.11 5.47
CA THR A 635 11.30 -12.50 6.48
C THR A 635 10.00 -12.96 5.82
N ALA A 636 9.48 -12.21 4.84
CA ALA A 636 8.28 -12.58 4.09
C ALA A 636 8.45 -13.90 3.31
N LEU A 637 9.64 -14.13 2.73
CA LEU A 637 9.99 -15.41 2.11
C LEU A 637 9.98 -16.55 3.13
N GLY A 638 10.52 -16.32 4.33
CA GLY A 638 10.52 -17.28 5.43
C GLY A 638 9.11 -17.65 5.88
N GLU A 639 8.17 -16.71 5.87
CA GLU A 639 6.75 -16.98 6.12
C GLU A 639 6.15 -17.89 5.03
N ALA A 640 6.46 -17.63 3.75
CA ALA A 640 6.05 -18.50 2.64
C ALA A 640 6.66 -19.91 2.75
N GLN A 641 7.95 -20.02 3.11
CA GLN A 641 8.60 -21.32 3.37
C GLN A 641 7.95 -22.07 4.53
N ALA A 642 7.58 -21.38 5.60
CA ALA A 642 6.92 -22.00 6.75
C ALA A 642 5.57 -22.61 6.35
N VAL A 643 4.81 -21.95 5.48
CA VAL A 643 3.55 -22.50 4.95
C VAL A 643 3.81 -23.77 4.12
N VAL A 644 4.78 -23.73 3.20
CA VAL A 644 5.14 -24.88 2.36
C VAL A 644 5.65 -26.05 3.21
N GLY A 645 6.50 -25.79 4.21
CA GLY A 645 7.01 -26.81 5.14
C GLY A 645 5.93 -27.43 6.00
N ARG A 646 4.94 -26.65 6.47
CA ARG A 646 3.75 -27.20 7.12
C ARG A 646 2.97 -28.12 6.18
N GLY A 647 2.80 -27.72 4.92
CA GLY A 647 2.17 -28.54 3.89
C GLY A 647 2.91 -29.86 3.64
N GLN A 648 4.24 -29.83 3.52
CA GLN A 648 5.06 -31.05 3.36
C GLN A 648 4.88 -32.01 4.54
N ASN A 649 4.89 -31.51 5.77
CA ASN A 649 4.67 -32.32 6.97
C ASN A 649 3.26 -32.93 7.01
N GLN A 650 2.26 -32.15 6.60
CA GLN A 650 0.87 -32.61 6.51
C GLN A 650 0.71 -33.73 5.46
N PHE A 651 1.34 -33.61 4.29
CA PHE A 651 1.34 -34.66 3.27
C PHE A 651 2.11 -35.91 3.71
N ASN A 652 3.28 -35.77 4.33
CA ASN A 652 4.04 -36.90 4.88
C ASN A 652 3.23 -37.66 5.94
N TYR A 653 2.54 -36.95 6.83
CA TYR A 653 1.64 -37.55 7.80
C TYR A 653 0.48 -38.29 7.10
N ALA A 654 -0.15 -37.65 6.12
CA ALA A 654 -1.26 -38.25 5.38
C ALA A 654 -0.84 -39.51 4.60
N VAL A 655 0.35 -39.52 3.98
CA VAL A 655 0.92 -40.70 3.29
C VAL A 655 1.19 -41.83 4.29
N SER A 656 1.81 -41.54 5.43
CA SER A 656 2.07 -42.54 6.48
C SER A 656 0.78 -43.14 7.04
N LEU A 657 -0.23 -42.28 7.28
CA LEU A 657 -1.55 -42.69 7.72
C LEU A 657 -2.24 -43.58 6.67
N ALA A 658 -2.25 -43.17 5.40
CA ALA A 658 -2.85 -43.94 4.31
C ALA A 658 -2.14 -45.29 4.11
N SER A 659 -0.81 -45.33 4.22
CA SER A 659 -0.02 -46.59 4.14
C SER A 659 -0.35 -47.55 5.29
N THR A 660 -0.51 -47.01 6.50
CA THR A 660 -0.95 -47.78 7.66
C THR A 660 -2.37 -48.32 7.44
N GLN A 661 -3.27 -47.51 6.89
CA GLN A 661 -4.62 -47.94 6.54
C GLN A 661 -4.63 -49.03 5.47
N VAL A 662 -3.82 -48.91 4.41
CA VAL A 662 -3.64 -49.95 3.39
C VAL A 662 -3.17 -51.26 4.02
N THR A 663 -2.18 -51.21 4.91
CA THR A 663 -1.66 -52.40 5.61
C THR A 663 -2.72 -53.06 6.49
N ASN A 664 -3.49 -52.26 7.25
CA ASN A 664 -4.57 -52.75 8.10
C ASN A 664 -5.72 -53.34 7.28
N LEU A 665 -6.08 -52.72 6.15
CA LEU A 665 -7.08 -53.22 5.22
C LEU A 665 -6.60 -54.50 4.52
N ALA A 666 -5.32 -54.58 4.13
CA ALA A 666 -4.73 -55.78 3.53
C ALA A 666 -4.71 -56.94 4.52
N ALA A 667 -4.33 -56.70 5.78
CA ALA A 667 -4.41 -57.72 6.82
C ALA A 667 -5.85 -58.15 7.11
N SER A 668 -6.82 -57.22 7.01
CA SER A 668 -8.25 -57.53 7.17
C SER A 668 -8.81 -58.31 5.99
N GLU A 669 -8.41 -57.98 4.76
CA GLU A 669 -8.75 -58.72 3.54
C GLU A 669 -8.15 -60.13 3.59
N SER A 670 -6.88 -60.26 3.95
CA SER A 670 -6.18 -61.55 4.11
C SER A 670 -6.89 -62.48 5.09
N ARG A 671 -7.30 -61.98 6.27
CA ARG A 671 -8.09 -62.79 7.24
C ARG A 671 -9.43 -63.29 6.69
N ILE A 672 -10.01 -62.58 5.73
CA ILE A 672 -11.28 -62.95 5.10
C ILE A 672 -11.05 -63.89 3.92
N ARG A 673 -10.01 -63.64 3.12
CA ARG A 673 -9.87 -64.20 1.78
C ARG A 673 -8.76 -65.23 1.65
N ASP A 674 -7.72 -65.21 2.46
CA ASP A 674 -6.59 -66.13 2.34
C ASP A 674 -6.92 -67.49 2.95
N ALA A 675 -6.43 -68.55 2.31
CA ALA A 675 -6.54 -69.92 2.79
C ALA A 675 -5.33 -70.30 3.64
N ASP A 676 -5.56 -71.06 4.72
CA ASP A 676 -4.47 -71.75 5.43
C ASP A 676 -4.01 -72.93 4.58
N LEU A 677 -2.87 -72.77 3.89
CA LEU A 677 -2.33 -73.77 2.98
C LEU A 677 -1.99 -75.09 3.68
N ALA A 678 -1.62 -75.08 4.95
CA ALA A 678 -1.32 -76.31 5.69
C ALA A 678 -2.61 -77.09 5.96
N GLN A 679 -3.66 -76.38 6.39
CA GLN A 679 -4.98 -76.98 6.59
C GLN A 679 -5.60 -77.46 5.27
N GLU A 680 -5.51 -76.66 4.19
CA GLU A 680 -6.07 -77.05 2.90
C GLU A 680 -5.27 -78.17 2.21
N ALA A 681 -3.95 -78.25 2.43
CA ALA A 681 -3.14 -79.40 2.00
C ALA A 681 -3.52 -80.68 2.76
N ALA A 682 -3.79 -80.58 4.07
CA ALA A 682 -4.31 -81.69 4.86
C ALA A 682 -5.71 -82.13 4.39
N ASN A 683 -6.60 -81.17 4.09
CA ASN A 683 -7.91 -81.43 3.51
C ASN A 683 -7.82 -82.07 2.12
N LEU A 684 -6.85 -81.65 1.30
CA LEU A 684 -6.60 -82.22 -0.02
C LEU A 684 -6.13 -83.67 0.09
N THR A 685 -5.21 -83.94 1.01
CA THR A 685 -4.72 -85.29 1.30
C THR A 685 -5.85 -86.18 1.82
N LYS A 686 -6.71 -85.64 2.70
CA LYS A 686 -7.94 -86.31 3.15
C LYS A 686 -8.89 -86.60 1.99
N ALA A 687 -9.10 -85.64 1.09
CA ALA A 687 -9.96 -85.81 -0.08
C ALA A 687 -9.42 -86.89 -1.05
N GLN A 688 -8.10 -86.92 -1.27
CA GLN A 688 -7.43 -87.95 -2.07
C GLN A 688 -7.56 -89.34 -1.45
N LEU A 689 -7.37 -89.46 -0.13
CA LEU A 689 -7.57 -90.72 0.61
C LEU A 689 -9.03 -91.17 0.57
N LEU A 690 -9.99 -90.25 0.73
CA LEU A 690 -11.42 -90.55 0.63
C LEU A 690 -11.85 -90.93 -0.79
N GLN A 691 -11.23 -90.35 -1.81
CA GLN A 691 -11.45 -90.74 -3.20
C GLN A 691 -10.93 -92.17 -3.44
N GLN A 692 -9.71 -92.50 -2.99
CA GLN A 692 -9.15 -93.85 -3.09
C GLN A 692 -10.00 -94.87 -2.31
N ALA A 693 -10.41 -94.53 -1.09
CA ALA A 693 -11.29 -95.35 -0.26
C ALA A 693 -12.69 -95.48 -0.88
N GLY A 694 -13.23 -94.42 -1.50
CA GLY A 694 -14.51 -94.43 -2.21
C GLY A 694 -14.49 -95.31 -3.46
N ILE A 695 -13.38 -95.32 -4.21
CA ILE A 695 -13.19 -96.22 -5.36
C ILE A 695 -13.13 -97.67 -4.87
N ALA A 696 -12.42 -97.95 -3.77
CA ALA A 696 -12.35 -99.28 -3.17
C ALA A 696 -13.72 -99.73 -2.61
N ALA A 697 -14.45 -98.83 -1.94
CA ALA A 697 -15.80 -99.10 -1.42
C ALA A 697 -16.82 -99.30 -2.55
N LEU A 698 -16.71 -98.55 -3.65
CA LEU A 698 -17.51 -98.75 -4.86
C LEU A 698 -17.21 -100.12 -5.48
N ALA A 699 -15.93 -100.49 -5.59
CA ALA A 699 -15.51 -101.80 -6.09
C ALA A 699 -16.05 -102.94 -5.21
N GLN A 700 -16.04 -102.77 -3.88
CA GLN A 700 -16.60 -103.73 -2.92
C GLN A 700 -18.14 -103.77 -2.93
N ALA A 701 -18.80 -102.62 -3.07
CA ALA A 701 -20.25 -102.54 -3.20
C ALA A 701 -20.76 -103.15 -4.52
N ASN A 702 -19.93 -103.14 -5.58
CA ASN A 702 -20.23 -103.79 -6.86
C ASN A 702 -19.90 -105.28 -6.88
N SER A 703 -18.99 -105.76 -6.02
CA SER A 703 -18.66 -107.20 -5.92
C SER A 703 -19.65 -107.99 -5.07
N ALA A 704 -20.31 -107.37 -4.09
CA ALA A 704 -21.31 -108.04 -3.24
C ALA A 704 -22.51 -108.62 -4.02
N PRO A 705 -23.15 -107.92 -4.98
CA PRO A 705 -24.20 -108.51 -5.82
C PRO A 705 -23.66 -109.57 -6.78
N GLN A 706 -22.42 -109.42 -7.28
CA GLN A 706 -21.79 -110.39 -8.20
C GLN A 706 -21.41 -111.69 -7.50
N ALA A 707 -20.96 -111.64 -6.24
CA ALA A 707 -20.69 -112.81 -5.42
C ALA A 707 -21.97 -113.60 -5.11
N VAL A 708 -23.09 -112.91 -4.90
CA VAL A 708 -24.41 -113.55 -4.71
C VAL A 708 -24.95 -114.14 -6.03
N LEU A 709 -24.74 -113.47 -7.17
CA LEU A 709 -25.07 -114.00 -8.49
C LEU A 709 -24.21 -115.21 -8.88
N SER A 710 -22.96 -115.33 -8.40
CA SER A 710 -22.17 -116.55 -8.63
C SER A 710 -22.64 -117.71 -7.74
N LEU A 711 -23.12 -117.44 -6.53
CA LEU A 711 -23.78 -118.41 -5.63
C LEU A 711 -25.17 -118.86 -6.10
N LEU A 712 -25.83 -118.10 -6.99
CA LEU A 712 -27.12 -118.46 -7.61
C LEU A 712 -26.95 -119.12 -9.00
N ARG A 713 -25.72 -119.16 -9.54
CA ARG A 713 -25.40 -119.76 -10.86
C ARG A 713 -24.53 -121.01 -10.77
N GLY A 714 -23.96 -121.32 -9.59
CA GLY A 714 -23.39 -122.62 -9.24
C GLY A 714 -24.39 -123.37 -8.37
#